data_AF-A0AA50HLQ0-F1
#
_entry.id   AF-A0AA50HLQ0-F1
#
_cell.length_a   1.000
_cell.length_b   1.000
_cell.length_c   1.000
_cell.angle_alpha   90.00
_cell.angle_beta   90.00
_cell.angle_gamma   90.00
#
_symmetry.space_group_name_H-M   'P 1'
#
loop_
_entity.id
_entity.type
_entity.pdbx_description
1 polymer ?
#
loop_
_entity_poly.entity_id
_entity_poly.type
_entity_poly.pdbx_seq_one_letter_code
_entity_poly.pdbx_strand_id
1 'polypeptide(L)'
;MQNYRRLKQEERDYHTRKCVEAGSRGVYTCSKCLHISLFFDGTGNNEANDTKTARPPHPTNIARLYHATTQDRERGYYNYYMPGVGTPFPKIGEPDYDSMGLAHALGGENRINWALLRLVDALIHTLTGGKLDDDVAKKEIIGMAAHWPVTGEVPRRLVINRLLSPLARKVQYHKPTLLGIKLFIYGFSRGAAEARTFVNWLTQLSPPQENGQYPPVITLLGLPVTVEFLGIIDTVPSVGLPNLVPGFNGHQGWSDNTQHLPDEAAFPGFVKRCVHMVSAHEQRQCFPLDSVRRADGRYPTYATEVIYPGVHSDLGGGYPPGEQGKACNDVGLLLSQIPLHDMYAAGFEAGAPLAILPEHIPEQLTQLLNFRAFPSGFEEEFKLTHELIVRFNAWRTTLGITPEPSSTQVGDYQPIRLVQGLEHLVREQMGWLTAWRIGRYGKNTYLTQPFYLHQTREDEDPKVLKANQDARLAEQKIRRRARMQKGGEEVQGLPDYAPRTEQRQSREAAAEFQADYFGWDRDQHSWQQVVLDTIPGHAVYLMRSRDRKTEYEAMKRDGERLFPRLYRDKMGWVTFDATSKLIMALFDDHVHDSRAWFMRESGLQQREMWASYFLYRLIYFGLTTSRELSLVSVNRQLVGTGIVQGAVTVKQQEMTANGEEMLERRFIAMNGDPVVAEPGALALWSPSIYAPTIAESQKEIIQEKMFEHGKRSILAHWV
;
A
#
# COMPACT_ATOMS: atom_id res chain seq x y z
N MET A 1 0.59 30.06 8.85
CA MET A 1 -0.54 30.62 9.66
C MET A 1 -1.79 29.74 9.67
N GLN A 2 -2.39 29.39 8.52
CA GLN A 2 -3.65 28.64 8.48
C GLN A 2 -3.54 27.23 9.12
N ASN A 3 -2.47 26.48 8.83
CA ASN A 3 -2.18 25.19 9.49
C ASN A 3 -2.24 25.29 11.02
N TYR A 4 -1.58 26.31 11.61
CA TYR A 4 -1.61 26.54 13.05
C TYR A 4 -3.03 26.80 13.59
N ARG A 5 -3.85 27.57 12.85
CA ARG A 5 -5.25 27.81 13.23
C ARG A 5 -6.07 26.52 13.24
N ARG A 6 -5.88 25.64 12.25
CA ARG A 6 -6.56 24.32 12.19
C ARG A 6 -6.14 23.41 13.35
N LEU A 7 -4.85 23.38 13.67
CA LEU A 7 -4.35 22.64 14.84
C LEU A 7 -5.03 23.09 16.14
N LYS A 8 -5.16 24.41 16.32
CA LYS A 8 -5.70 25.05 17.54
C LYS A 8 -7.20 25.33 17.52
N GLN A 9 -7.93 24.83 16.53
CA GLN A 9 -9.33 25.18 16.33
C GLN A 9 -10.20 24.82 17.55
N GLU A 10 -10.09 23.60 18.06
CA GLU A 10 -10.89 23.08 19.16
C GLU A 10 -10.52 23.76 20.49
N GLU A 11 -9.25 24.09 20.70
CA GLU A 11 -8.80 24.88 21.85
C GLU A 11 -9.40 26.29 21.82
N ARG A 12 -9.46 26.93 20.64
CA ARG A 12 -10.08 28.24 20.45
C ARG A 12 -11.60 28.19 20.63
N ASP A 13 -12.25 27.15 20.12
CA ASP A 13 -13.70 26.96 20.26
C ASP A 13 -14.07 26.67 21.71
N TYR A 14 -13.25 25.91 22.43
CA TYR A 14 -13.41 25.70 23.87
C TYR A 14 -13.26 27.00 24.67
N HIS A 15 -12.19 27.76 24.43
CA HIS A 15 -12.00 29.07 25.06
C HIS A 15 -13.19 30.01 24.80
N THR A 16 -13.67 30.06 23.55
CA THR A 16 -14.80 30.90 23.15
C THR A 16 -16.08 30.49 23.89
N ARG A 17 -16.39 29.19 23.95
CA ARG A 17 -17.56 28.69 24.72
C ARG A 17 -17.47 29.07 26.19
N LYS A 18 -16.30 28.92 26.82
CA LYS A 18 -16.11 29.29 28.23
C LYS A 18 -16.23 30.79 28.48
N CYS A 19 -15.77 31.62 27.55
CA CYS A 19 -15.99 33.07 27.61
C CYS A 19 -17.49 33.43 27.56
N VAL A 20 -18.25 32.78 26.67
CA VAL A 20 -19.70 32.96 26.56
C VAL A 20 -20.42 32.50 27.84
N GLU A 21 -20.10 31.32 28.34
CA GLU A 21 -20.67 30.77 29.59
C GLU A 21 -20.41 31.67 30.80
N ALA A 22 -19.24 32.33 30.87
CA ALA A 22 -18.88 33.22 31.96
C ALA A 22 -19.34 34.68 31.76
N GLY A 23 -19.93 35.02 30.60
CA GLY A 23 -20.26 36.41 30.26
C GLY A 23 -19.05 37.35 30.20
N SER A 24 -17.84 36.83 29.98
CA SER A 24 -16.58 37.59 30.03
C SER A 24 -15.65 37.20 28.87
N ARG A 25 -14.93 38.19 28.32
CA ARG A 25 -13.97 37.99 27.22
C ARG A 25 -12.60 37.45 27.66
N GLY A 26 -12.36 37.33 28.97
CA GLY A 26 -11.03 37.07 29.54
C GLY A 26 -10.96 35.84 30.46
N VAL A 27 -11.67 34.76 30.13
CA VAL A 27 -11.61 33.53 30.94
C VAL A 27 -10.31 32.78 30.66
N TYR A 28 -9.49 32.57 31.69
CA TYR A 28 -8.32 31.72 31.58
C TYR A 28 -8.74 30.24 31.46
N THR A 29 -8.66 29.69 30.25
CA THR A 29 -8.85 28.26 30.01
C THR A 29 -7.53 27.61 29.60
N CYS A 30 -7.10 26.58 30.33
CA CYS A 30 -6.02 25.71 29.88
C CYS A 30 -6.62 24.42 29.27
N SER A 31 -6.42 24.23 27.97
CA SER A 31 -6.94 23.08 27.23
C SER A 31 -5.97 22.65 26.14
N LYS A 32 -5.97 21.36 25.77
CA LYS A 32 -5.20 20.86 24.63
C LYS A 32 -5.91 19.70 23.91
N CYS A 33 -5.62 19.57 22.62
CA CYS A 33 -5.85 18.33 21.87
C CYS A 33 -4.59 17.46 21.88
N LEU A 34 -4.76 16.16 21.68
CA LEU A 34 -3.66 15.27 21.33
C LEU A 34 -3.58 15.19 19.80
N HIS A 35 -2.39 15.36 19.25
CA HIS A 35 -2.10 15.28 17.83
C HIS A 35 -1.21 14.06 17.60
N ILE A 36 -1.76 13.00 17.04
CA ILE A 36 -1.06 11.71 16.88
C ILE A 36 -0.89 11.43 15.39
N SER A 37 0.36 11.33 14.95
CA SER A 37 0.70 10.98 13.58
C SER A 37 1.16 9.52 13.49
N LEU A 38 0.61 8.77 12.54
CA LEU A 38 0.85 7.33 12.37
C LEU A 38 1.36 7.09 10.94
N PHE A 39 2.49 6.38 10.81
CA PHE A 39 3.18 6.15 9.54
C PHE A 39 3.32 4.66 9.27
N PHE A 40 2.53 4.11 8.35
CA PHE A 40 2.55 2.70 7.96
C PHE A 40 3.34 2.51 6.66
N ASP A 41 4.56 1.97 6.75
CA ASP A 41 5.43 1.88 5.58
C ASP A 41 5.10 0.70 4.66
N GLY A 42 5.57 0.75 3.42
CA GLY A 42 5.33 -0.28 2.41
C GLY A 42 6.10 -1.56 2.67
N THR A 43 5.59 -2.67 2.15
CA THR A 43 6.23 -4.01 2.21
C THR A 43 7.73 -3.95 1.93
N GLY A 44 8.55 -4.56 2.79
CA GLY A 44 10.00 -4.61 2.61
C GLY A 44 10.76 -3.33 3.00
N ASN A 45 10.07 -2.24 3.36
CA ASN A 45 10.71 -0.97 3.75
C ASN A 45 10.80 -0.81 5.27
N ASN A 46 11.90 -0.26 5.73
CA ASN A 46 12.22 -0.07 7.14
C ASN A 46 13.12 1.14 7.33
N GLU A 47 12.63 2.20 7.98
CA GLU A 47 13.37 3.46 8.19
C GLU A 47 14.76 3.26 8.80
N ALA A 48 14.88 2.38 9.80
CA ALA A 48 16.17 2.17 10.46
C ALA A 48 17.20 1.54 9.52
N ASN A 49 16.76 0.68 8.61
CA ASN A 49 17.61 0.16 7.55
C ASN A 49 17.84 1.20 6.45
N ASP A 50 16.76 1.69 5.84
CA ASP A 50 16.78 2.40 4.56
C ASP A 50 17.35 3.82 4.67
N THR A 51 17.21 4.46 5.85
CA THR A 51 17.79 5.77 6.13
C THR A 51 19.22 5.64 6.67
N LYS A 52 19.44 4.77 7.68
CA LYS A 52 20.67 4.80 8.50
C LYS A 52 21.72 3.79 8.04
N THR A 53 21.29 2.64 7.52
CA THR A 53 22.16 1.49 7.22
C THR A 53 22.44 1.34 5.72
N ALA A 54 21.42 1.50 4.88
CA ALA A 54 21.52 1.34 3.44
C ALA A 54 22.46 2.37 2.81
N ARG A 55 23.18 1.95 1.76
CA ARG A 55 24.12 2.79 1.02
C ARG A 55 23.93 2.56 -0.49
N PRO A 56 23.46 3.57 -1.24
CA PRO A 56 22.98 4.88 -0.77
C PRO A 56 21.70 4.77 0.10
N PRO A 57 21.39 5.76 0.96
CA PRO A 57 20.11 5.82 1.67
C PRO A 57 18.94 5.92 0.68
N HIS A 58 17.85 5.23 0.98
CA HIS A 58 16.66 5.18 0.12
C HIS A 58 15.35 5.07 0.93
N PRO A 59 15.10 5.97 1.90
CA PRO A 59 13.85 5.95 2.66
C PRO A 59 12.64 6.17 1.75
N THR A 60 11.51 5.57 2.12
CA THR A 60 10.22 5.83 1.48
C THR A 60 9.72 7.24 1.81
N ASN A 61 8.73 7.70 1.07
CA ASN A 61 8.02 8.94 1.37
C ASN A 61 7.30 8.88 2.72
N ILE A 62 6.91 7.69 3.21
CA ILE A 62 6.35 7.52 4.55
C ILE A 62 7.40 7.78 5.63
N ALA A 63 8.60 7.23 5.47
CA ALA A 63 9.72 7.50 6.37
C ALA A 63 10.13 8.99 6.33
N ARG A 64 10.20 9.60 5.14
CA ARG A 64 10.50 11.04 4.99
C ARG A 64 9.45 11.94 5.63
N LEU A 65 8.16 11.63 5.49
CA LEU A 65 7.09 12.36 6.17
C LEU A 65 7.14 12.14 7.69
N TYR A 66 7.57 10.97 8.16
CA TYR A 66 7.83 10.71 9.57
C TYR A 66 8.98 11.58 10.10
N HIS A 67 10.10 11.69 9.36
CA HIS A 67 11.20 12.61 9.69
C HIS A 67 10.74 14.07 9.68
N ALA A 68 9.85 14.42 8.73
CA ALA A 68 9.22 15.72 8.61
C ALA A 68 8.16 15.99 9.67
N THR A 69 7.87 15.07 10.59
CA THR A 69 6.80 15.26 11.58
C THR A 69 7.37 15.50 12.96
N THR A 70 6.94 16.61 13.55
CA THR A 70 7.50 17.10 14.81
C THR A 70 6.94 16.33 16.00
N GLN A 71 7.80 16.05 16.97
CA GLN A 71 7.44 15.35 18.20
C GLN A 71 7.66 16.28 19.40
N ASP A 72 6.61 16.46 20.19
CA ASP A 72 6.65 17.18 21.47
C ASP A 72 5.52 16.63 22.36
N ARG A 73 5.84 15.57 23.11
CA ARG A 73 4.85 14.82 23.90
C ARG A 73 4.24 15.67 25.01
N GLU A 74 4.98 16.62 25.56
CA GLU A 74 4.49 17.55 26.58
C GLU A 74 3.38 18.45 26.02
N ARG A 75 3.60 18.96 24.81
CA ARG A 75 2.60 19.73 24.05
C ARG A 75 1.49 18.88 23.42
N GLY A 76 1.58 17.56 23.51
CA GLY A 76 0.58 16.62 22.99
C GLY A 76 0.78 16.22 21.52
N TYR A 77 1.99 16.37 20.97
CA TYR A 77 2.35 15.94 19.62
C TYR A 77 3.13 14.62 19.66
N TYR A 78 2.54 13.58 19.09
CA TYR A 78 3.08 12.23 19.01
C TYR A 78 3.25 11.82 17.55
N ASN A 79 4.28 11.04 17.27
CA ASN A 79 4.49 10.36 16.01
C ASN A 79 4.92 8.91 16.27
N TYR A 80 4.40 7.98 15.46
CA TYR A 80 4.75 6.56 15.54
C TYR A 80 4.95 6.02 14.13
N TYR A 81 6.07 5.34 13.92
CA TYR A 81 6.42 4.69 12.66
C TYR A 81 6.28 3.17 12.79
N MET A 82 5.57 2.58 11.84
CA MET A 82 5.37 1.15 11.69
C MET A 82 6.14 0.71 10.44
N PRO A 83 7.22 -0.08 10.60
CA PRO A 83 7.98 -0.57 9.44
C PRO A 83 7.11 -1.53 8.63
N GLY A 84 7.39 -1.66 7.33
CA GLY A 84 6.61 -2.48 6.43
C GLY A 84 6.65 -3.97 6.77
N VAL A 85 5.62 -4.71 6.35
CA VAL A 85 5.58 -6.17 6.48
C VAL A 85 6.78 -6.84 5.81
N GLY A 86 7.25 -7.94 6.39
CA GLY A 86 8.46 -8.66 5.96
C GLY A 86 9.77 -8.05 6.47
N THR A 87 9.73 -6.94 7.21
CA THR A 87 10.91 -6.30 7.82
C THR A 87 10.91 -6.41 9.35
N PRO A 88 12.07 -6.23 10.02
CA PRO A 88 12.17 -6.29 11.46
C PRO A 88 11.29 -5.24 12.16
N PHE A 89 10.42 -5.73 13.03
CA PHE A 89 9.71 -4.95 14.03
C PHE A 89 9.77 -5.62 15.42
N PRO A 90 10.89 -5.44 16.18
CA PRO A 90 11.09 -6.09 17.47
C PRO A 90 9.96 -5.86 18.49
N LYS A 91 9.33 -4.68 18.44
CA LYS A 91 8.21 -4.27 19.32
C LYS A 91 6.95 -5.11 19.18
N ILE A 92 6.85 -5.92 18.12
CA ILE A 92 5.76 -6.89 17.93
C ILE A 92 6.27 -8.34 17.89
N GLY A 93 7.55 -8.57 18.24
CA GLY A 93 8.16 -9.89 18.23
C GLY A 93 8.70 -10.35 16.88
N GLU A 94 8.91 -9.45 15.93
CA GLU A 94 9.49 -9.76 14.61
C GLU A 94 10.91 -9.17 14.51
N PRO A 95 11.98 -9.85 14.96
CA PRO A 95 13.29 -9.20 15.08
C PRO A 95 14.16 -9.26 13.81
N ASP A 96 13.74 -10.01 12.79
CA ASP A 96 14.49 -10.28 11.56
C ASP A 96 13.59 -10.08 10.32
N TYR A 97 14.21 -9.93 9.15
CA TYR A 97 13.50 -9.98 7.87
C TYR A 97 12.95 -11.39 7.64
N ASP A 98 11.75 -11.49 7.08
CA ASP A 98 11.07 -12.75 6.82
C ASP A 98 10.51 -12.75 5.40
N SER A 99 11.08 -13.59 4.54
CA SER A 99 10.68 -13.74 3.14
C SER A 99 9.28 -14.35 3.01
N MET A 100 8.87 -15.21 3.95
CA MET A 100 7.48 -15.71 4.00
C MET A 100 6.54 -14.59 4.46
N GLY A 101 6.94 -13.78 5.45
CA GLY A 101 6.23 -12.56 5.85
C GLY A 101 6.08 -11.55 4.71
N LEU A 102 7.11 -11.38 3.88
CA LEU A 102 7.09 -10.51 2.70
C LEU A 102 6.12 -11.02 1.62
N ALA A 103 6.09 -12.33 1.35
CA ALA A 103 5.22 -12.95 0.35
C ALA A 103 3.76 -13.09 0.82
N HIS A 104 3.56 -13.39 2.12
CA HIS A 104 2.27 -13.72 2.70
C HIS A 104 1.64 -12.58 3.52
N ALA A 105 2.29 -11.43 3.64
CA ALA A 105 1.95 -10.30 4.52
C ALA A 105 1.58 -10.71 5.96
N LEU A 106 2.27 -11.74 6.47
CA LEU A 106 2.21 -12.09 7.89
C LEU A 106 2.75 -10.89 8.68
N GLY A 107 2.04 -10.51 9.74
CA GLY A 107 2.39 -9.37 10.60
C GLY A 107 1.66 -8.05 10.34
N GLY A 108 0.82 -7.96 9.29
CA GLY A 108 0.02 -6.75 9.03
C GLY A 108 -0.98 -6.43 10.15
N GLU A 109 -1.76 -7.43 10.59
CA GLU A 109 -2.65 -7.29 11.76
C GLU A 109 -1.90 -6.83 13.02
N ASN A 110 -0.70 -7.37 13.27
CA ASN A 110 0.11 -7.00 14.43
C ASN A 110 0.56 -5.53 14.37
N ARG A 111 0.91 -5.01 13.19
CA ARG A 111 1.25 -3.59 12.98
C ARG A 111 0.06 -2.68 13.25
N ILE A 112 -1.13 -3.07 12.80
CA ILE A 112 -2.38 -2.32 13.05
C ILE A 112 -2.72 -2.35 14.55
N ASN A 113 -2.66 -3.52 15.19
CA ASN A 113 -2.89 -3.67 16.63
C ASN A 113 -1.88 -2.86 17.46
N TRP A 114 -0.61 -2.86 17.06
CA TRP A 114 0.41 -2.01 17.68
C TRP A 114 0.08 -0.53 17.55
N ALA A 115 -0.37 -0.06 16.38
CA ALA A 115 -0.80 1.33 16.18
C ALA A 115 -2.00 1.70 17.07
N LEU A 116 -2.97 0.80 17.26
CA LEU A 116 -4.07 1.00 18.22
C LEU A 116 -3.54 1.15 19.66
N LEU A 117 -2.57 0.32 20.05
CA LEU A 117 -1.91 0.43 21.36
C LEU A 117 -1.06 1.70 21.50
N ARG A 118 -0.63 2.33 20.41
CA ARG A 118 0.04 3.64 20.47
C ARG A 118 -0.92 4.79 20.81
N LEU A 119 -2.22 4.67 20.51
CA LEU A 119 -3.22 5.59 21.04
C LEU A 119 -3.35 5.47 22.57
N VAL A 120 -3.30 4.22 23.06
CA VAL A 120 -3.31 3.92 24.50
C VAL A 120 -2.04 4.48 25.18
N ASP A 121 -0.87 4.28 24.57
CA ASP A 121 0.41 4.85 25.05
C ASP A 121 0.36 6.37 25.17
N ALA A 122 -0.13 7.08 24.14
CA ALA A 122 -0.27 8.53 24.15
C ALA A 122 -1.19 9.03 25.28
N LEU A 123 -2.28 8.30 25.58
CA LEU A 123 -3.18 8.60 26.69
C LEU A 123 -2.53 8.30 28.05
N ILE A 124 -1.82 7.17 28.21
CA ILE A 124 -1.07 6.85 29.43
C ILE A 124 -0.03 7.94 29.72
N HIS A 125 0.76 8.32 28.71
CA HIS A 125 1.75 9.37 28.82
C HIS A 125 1.12 10.69 29.22
N THR A 126 0.07 11.12 28.50
CA THR A 126 -0.59 12.40 28.78
C THR A 126 -1.15 12.44 30.21
N LEU A 127 -1.74 11.35 30.70
CA LEU A 127 -2.48 11.35 31.96
C LEU A 127 -1.64 10.97 33.18
N THR A 128 -0.47 10.36 32.99
CA THR A 128 0.35 9.84 34.09
C THR A 128 1.83 10.19 34.00
N GLY A 129 2.33 10.67 32.85
CA GLY A 129 3.75 10.78 32.55
C GLY A 129 4.45 9.43 32.29
N GLY A 130 3.71 8.32 32.36
CA GLY A 130 4.22 6.98 32.09
C GLY A 130 4.27 6.64 30.60
N LYS A 131 4.48 5.36 30.29
CA LYS A 131 4.40 4.81 28.93
C LYS A 131 3.77 3.41 28.97
N LEU A 132 3.17 2.99 27.87
CA LEU A 132 2.86 1.58 27.69
C LEU A 132 4.16 0.85 27.35
N ASP A 133 4.57 -0.07 28.21
CA ASP A 133 5.78 -0.86 27.98
C ASP A 133 5.65 -1.74 26.74
N ASP A 134 6.75 -1.88 25.97
CA ASP A 134 6.72 -2.63 24.71
C ASP A 134 6.54 -4.15 24.94
N ASP A 135 7.01 -4.71 26.07
CA ASP A 135 6.75 -6.12 26.42
C ASP A 135 5.28 -6.34 26.77
N VAL A 136 4.65 -5.36 27.41
CA VAL A 136 3.21 -5.38 27.65
C VAL A 136 2.48 -5.30 26.33
N ALA A 137 2.80 -4.32 25.47
CA ALA A 137 2.16 -4.17 24.16
C ALA A 137 2.27 -5.44 23.31
N LYS A 138 3.44 -6.09 23.31
CA LYS A 138 3.68 -7.36 22.60
C LYS A 138 2.78 -8.50 23.09
N LYS A 139 2.55 -8.60 24.40
CA LYS A 139 1.60 -9.57 24.98
C LYS A 139 0.15 -9.22 24.60
N GLU A 140 -0.20 -7.94 24.64
CA GLU A 140 -1.54 -7.47 24.28
C GLU A 140 -1.88 -7.72 22.82
N ILE A 141 -0.92 -7.59 21.90
CA ILE A 141 -1.12 -7.88 20.46
C ILE A 141 -1.58 -9.33 20.25
N ILE A 142 -1.02 -10.28 21.00
CA ILE A 142 -1.47 -11.69 20.93
C ILE A 142 -2.93 -11.80 21.38
N GLY A 143 -3.31 -11.06 22.42
CA GLY A 143 -4.70 -10.98 22.90
C GLY A 143 -5.66 -10.19 22.01
N MET A 144 -5.15 -9.46 21.00
CA MET A 144 -5.93 -8.68 20.03
C MET A 144 -6.11 -9.40 18.68
N ALA A 145 -5.39 -10.49 18.47
CA ALA A 145 -5.36 -11.20 17.20
C ALA A 145 -6.71 -11.86 16.87
N ALA A 146 -7.06 -11.86 15.58
CA ALA A 146 -8.15 -12.69 15.08
C ALA A 146 -7.77 -14.18 15.14
N HIS A 147 -8.70 -15.02 15.57
CA HIS A 147 -8.53 -16.47 15.58
C HIS A 147 -9.67 -17.10 14.80
N TRP A 148 -9.43 -17.45 13.54
CA TRP A 148 -10.44 -18.09 12.69
C TRP A 148 -11.16 -19.23 13.45
N PRO A 149 -12.50 -19.22 13.57
CA PRO A 149 -13.47 -18.39 12.83
C PRO A 149 -13.91 -17.06 13.50
N VAL A 150 -13.29 -16.66 14.62
CA VAL A 150 -13.60 -15.44 15.38
C VAL A 150 -12.80 -14.24 14.85
N THR A 151 -13.48 -13.12 14.60
CA THR A 151 -12.84 -11.86 14.19
C THR A 151 -12.09 -11.21 15.36
N GLY A 152 -11.08 -10.41 15.08
CA GLY A 152 -10.32 -9.71 16.12
C GLY A 152 -11.04 -8.51 16.76
N GLU A 153 -12.29 -8.21 16.35
CA GLU A 153 -13.03 -7.03 16.81
C GLU A 153 -13.22 -6.99 18.34
N VAL A 154 -13.84 -8.04 18.88
CA VAL A 154 -14.13 -8.16 20.31
C VAL A 154 -12.84 -8.23 21.14
N PRO A 155 -11.84 -9.07 20.78
CA PRO A 155 -10.55 -9.09 21.48
C PRO A 155 -9.87 -7.71 21.53
N ARG A 156 -9.80 -6.99 20.40
CA ARG A 156 -9.23 -5.62 20.33
C ARG A 156 -9.93 -4.66 21.30
N ARG A 157 -11.26 -4.64 21.28
CA ARG A 157 -12.08 -3.79 22.14
C ARG A 157 -11.84 -4.10 23.63
N LEU A 158 -11.80 -5.38 24.00
CA LEU A 158 -11.57 -5.81 25.39
C LEU A 158 -10.20 -5.36 25.90
N VAL A 159 -9.15 -5.56 25.10
CA VAL A 159 -7.78 -5.14 25.44
C VAL A 159 -7.70 -3.63 25.63
N ILE A 160 -8.20 -2.85 24.68
CA ILE A 160 -8.14 -1.37 24.75
C ILE A 160 -8.91 -0.86 25.97
N ASN A 161 -10.14 -1.37 26.20
CA ASN A 161 -10.94 -0.95 27.35
C ASN A 161 -10.29 -1.34 28.68
N ARG A 162 -9.67 -2.52 28.76
CA ARG A 162 -8.94 -2.95 29.95
C ARG A 162 -7.79 -1.99 30.28
N LEU A 163 -6.99 -1.61 29.30
CA LEU A 163 -5.85 -0.71 29.49
C LEU A 163 -6.26 0.73 29.81
N LEU A 164 -7.38 1.19 29.24
CA LEU A 164 -7.84 2.57 29.41
C LEU A 164 -8.71 2.78 30.65
N SER A 165 -9.51 1.81 31.08
CA SER A 165 -10.46 1.99 32.19
C SER A 165 -9.87 2.56 33.50
N PRO A 166 -8.62 2.24 33.92
CA PRO A 166 -8.02 2.85 35.12
C PRO A 166 -7.75 4.35 34.98
N LEU A 167 -7.69 4.86 33.74
CA LEU A 167 -7.39 6.25 33.42
C LEU A 167 -8.64 7.15 33.33
N ALA A 168 -9.85 6.58 33.33
CA ALA A 168 -11.09 7.31 33.10
C ALA A 168 -11.27 8.51 34.05
N ARG A 169 -10.99 8.32 35.36
CA ARG A 169 -11.04 9.42 36.33
C ARG A 169 -9.97 10.48 36.10
N LYS A 170 -8.79 10.11 35.59
CA LYS A 170 -7.68 11.06 35.36
C LYS A 170 -8.02 12.04 34.25
N VAL A 171 -8.74 11.62 33.21
CA VAL A 171 -9.18 12.50 32.10
C VAL A 171 -10.04 13.65 32.62
N GLN A 172 -11.00 13.36 33.50
CA GLN A 172 -11.95 14.34 34.03
C GLN A 172 -11.27 15.52 34.76
N TYR A 173 -10.16 15.25 35.47
CA TYR A 173 -9.46 16.24 36.30
C TYR A 173 -8.13 16.70 35.72
N HIS A 174 -7.75 16.23 34.52
CA HIS A 174 -6.48 16.59 33.89
C HIS A 174 -6.40 18.08 33.57
N LYS A 175 -5.22 18.67 33.81
CA LYS A 175 -4.89 20.06 33.45
C LYS A 175 -3.60 20.05 32.62
N PRO A 176 -3.61 20.62 31.40
CA PRO A 176 -4.72 21.27 30.70
C PRO A 176 -5.87 20.31 30.33
N THR A 177 -7.11 20.80 30.27
CA THR A 177 -8.29 20.00 29.92
C THR A 177 -8.15 19.39 28.53
N LEU A 178 -8.30 18.06 28.41
CA LEU A 178 -8.20 17.36 27.14
C LEU A 178 -9.49 17.50 26.35
N LEU A 179 -9.40 17.88 25.07
CA LEU A 179 -10.56 18.16 24.22
C LEU A 179 -10.86 17.08 23.18
N GLY A 180 -9.85 16.30 22.78
CA GLY A 180 -9.99 15.29 21.73
C GLY A 180 -8.64 14.78 21.23
N ILE A 181 -8.72 13.74 20.39
CA ILE A 181 -7.58 13.08 19.75
C ILE A 181 -7.70 13.28 18.24
N LYS A 182 -6.71 13.94 17.65
CA LYS A 182 -6.60 14.21 16.22
C LYS A 182 -5.55 13.30 15.60
N LEU A 183 -5.96 12.52 14.62
CA LEU A 183 -5.11 11.56 13.93
C LEU A 183 -4.68 12.10 12.56
N PHE A 184 -3.39 11.93 12.26
CA PHE A 184 -2.78 12.20 10.95
C PHE A 184 -2.12 10.91 10.48
N ILE A 185 -2.72 10.23 9.52
CA ILE A 185 -2.36 8.86 9.18
C ILE A 185 -1.77 8.85 7.77
N TYR A 186 -0.62 8.20 7.62
CA TYR A 186 0.07 8.06 6.36
C TYR A 186 0.34 6.59 6.08
N GLY A 187 0.20 6.15 4.83
CA GLY A 187 0.56 4.79 4.46
C GLY A 187 0.96 4.62 3.00
N PHE A 188 1.85 3.67 2.73
CA PHE A 188 2.26 3.29 1.37
C PHE A 188 2.07 1.79 1.15
N SER A 189 1.62 1.36 -0.04
CA SER A 189 1.53 -0.07 -0.40
C SER A 189 0.62 -0.86 0.54
N ARG A 190 1.11 -1.95 1.14
CA ARG A 190 0.43 -2.66 2.22
C ARG A 190 0.27 -1.82 3.48
N GLY A 191 1.20 -0.92 3.79
CA GLY A 191 1.04 0.06 4.87
C GLY A 191 -0.15 1.00 4.63
N ALA A 192 -0.46 1.34 3.37
CA ALA A 192 -1.71 2.06 3.05
C ALA A 192 -2.95 1.20 3.31
N ALA A 193 -2.88 -0.12 3.07
CA ALA A 193 -3.96 -1.04 3.42
C ALA A 193 -4.11 -1.16 4.94
N GLU A 194 -3.01 -1.24 5.68
CA GLU A 194 -2.99 -1.21 7.15
C GLU A 194 -3.59 0.08 7.68
N ALA A 195 -3.28 1.23 7.08
CA ALA A 195 -3.86 2.52 7.46
C ALA A 195 -5.39 2.55 7.25
N ARG A 196 -5.90 2.03 6.13
CA ARG A 196 -7.34 1.93 5.85
C ARG A 196 -8.03 0.98 6.82
N THR A 197 -7.43 -0.18 7.07
CA THR A 197 -7.94 -1.15 8.05
C THR A 197 -7.94 -0.58 9.45
N PHE A 198 -6.87 0.13 9.85
CA PHE A 198 -6.77 0.82 11.13
C PHE A 198 -7.92 1.82 11.31
N VAL A 199 -8.20 2.65 10.29
CA VAL A 199 -9.30 3.63 10.32
C VAL A 199 -10.67 2.94 10.47
N ASN A 200 -10.89 1.80 9.80
CA ASN A 200 -12.10 1.01 10.01
C ASN A 200 -12.17 0.39 11.42
N TRP A 201 -11.07 -0.17 11.92
CA TRP A 201 -11.07 -0.80 13.24
C TRP A 201 -11.26 0.20 14.39
N LEU A 202 -10.94 1.49 14.18
CA LEU A 202 -11.29 2.54 15.12
C LEU A 202 -12.81 2.65 15.33
N THR A 203 -13.63 2.41 14.30
CA THR A 203 -15.09 2.49 14.44
C THR A 203 -15.65 1.37 15.31
N GLN A 204 -14.90 0.27 15.42
CA GLN A 204 -15.29 -0.95 16.14
C GLN A 204 -14.89 -0.95 17.63
N LEU A 205 -14.13 0.06 18.07
CA LEU A 205 -13.65 0.13 19.46
C LEU A 205 -14.76 0.42 20.47
N SER A 206 -15.86 1.02 20.02
CA SER A 206 -17.09 1.10 20.80
C SER A 206 -17.97 -0.12 20.49
N PRO A 207 -18.68 -0.68 21.48
CA PRO A 207 -19.63 -1.75 21.20
C PRO A 207 -20.75 -1.24 20.28
N PRO A 208 -21.29 -2.09 19.38
CA PRO A 208 -22.48 -1.74 18.62
C PRO A 208 -23.66 -1.52 19.56
N GLN A 209 -24.57 -0.64 19.16
CA GLN A 209 -25.85 -0.39 19.82
C GLN A 209 -26.80 -1.59 19.62
N GLU A 210 -27.92 -1.62 20.33
CA GLU A 210 -28.90 -2.73 20.26
C GLU A 210 -29.43 -2.99 18.84
N ASN A 211 -29.44 -1.98 17.97
CA ASN A 211 -29.81 -2.08 16.56
C ASN A 211 -28.68 -2.63 15.65
N GLY A 212 -27.54 -3.03 16.23
CA GLY A 212 -26.37 -3.53 15.51
C GLY A 212 -25.46 -2.45 14.91
N GLN A 213 -25.81 -1.15 15.04
CA GLN A 213 -25.03 -0.05 14.47
C GLN A 213 -23.97 0.44 15.46
N TYR A 214 -22.83 0.88 14.93
CA TYR A 214 -21.80 1.52 15.75
C TYR A 214 -22.19 2.95 16.10
N PRO A 215 -21.76 3.47 17.27
CA PRO A 215 -21.95 4.88 17.61
C PRO A 215 -21.36 5.80 16.53
N PRO A 216 -22.06 6.89 16.14
CA PRO A 216 -21.61 7.77 15.06
C PRO A 216 -20.36 8.58 15.43
N VAL A 217 -20.10 8.74 16.73
CA VAL A 217 -18.92 9.45 17.25
C VAL A 217 -17.99 8.46 17.91
N ILE A 218 -16.77 8.36 17.39
CA ILE A 218 -15.73 7.49 17.94
C ILE A 218 -15.08 8.18 19.13
N THR A 219 -15.01 7.49 20.27
CA THR A 219 -14.39 8.05 21.48
C THR A 219 -13.43 7.08 22.15
N LEU A 220 -12.41 7.63 22.82
CA LEU A 220 -11.53 6.91 23.74
C LEU A 220 -11.54 7.68 25.07
N LEU A 221 -11.96 7.01 26.16
CA LEU A 221 -12.16 7.67 27.46
C LEU A 221 -13.11 8.89 27.41
N GLY A 222 -14.09 8.85 26.50
CA GLY A 222 -15.02 9.97 26.27
C GLY A 222 -14.41 11.14 25.47
N LEU A 223 -13.14 11.08 25.07
CA LEU A 223 -12.53 12.05 24.18
C LEU A 223 -12.87 11.68 22.72
N PRO A 224 -13.37 12.62 21.90
CA PRO A 224 -13.64 12.36 20.49
C PRO A 224 -12.34 12.06 19.74
N VAL A 225 -12.38 11.07 18.85
CA VAL A 225 -11.29 10.69 17.94
C VAL A 225 -11.68 11.09 16.52
N THR A 226 -10.84 11.89 15.86
CA THR A 226 -11.03 12.29 14.46
C THR A 226 -9.79 12.00 13.64
N VAL A 227 -9.98 11.54 12.41
CA VAL A 227 -8.93 11.45 11.39
C VAL A 227 -8.94 12.77 10.62
N GLU A 228 -8.05 13.68 11.00
CA GLU A 228 -7.90 14.98 10.36
C GLU A 228 -7.35 14.84 8.93
N PHE A 229 -6.44 13.87 8.75
CA PHE A 229 -5.83 13.57 7.47
C PHE A 229 -5.51 12.08 7.33
N LEU A 230 -5.90 11.49 6.19
CA LEU A 230 -5.48 10.17 5.74
C LEU A 230 -4.77 10.29 4.38
N GLY A 231 -3.44 10.27 4.39
CA GLY A 231 -2.59 10.33 3.21
C GLY A 231 -2.09 8.95 2.80
N ILE A 232 -2.61 8.37 1.74
CA ILE A 232 -2.24 7.03 1.30
C ILE A 232 -1.65 7.03 -0.10
N ILE A 233 -0.66 6.16 -0.31
CA ILE A 233 0.06 6.03 -1.58
C ILE A 233 -0.09 4.58 -2.07
N ASP A 234 -0.67 4.45 -3.24
CA ASP A 234 -0.76 3.25 -4.06
C ASP A 234 -1.12 1.97 -3.26
N THR A 235 -2.29 1.97 -2.62
CA THR A 235 -2.74 0.86 -1.76
C THR A 235 -2.74 -0.48 -2.47
N VAL A 236 -2.07 -1.46 -1.86
CA VAL A 236 -2.02 -2.86 -2.31
C VAL A 236 -2.29 -3.76 -1.10
N PRO A 237 -3.50 -4.30 -0.91
CA PRO A 237 -3.85 -5.12 0.25
C PRO A 237 -3.56 -6.62 0.07
N SER A 238 -3.07 -7.05 -1.10
CA SER A 238 -3.07 -8.45 -1.51
C SER A 238 -1.89 -9.29 -1.02
N VAL A 239 -2.13 -10.61 -1.03
CA VAL A 239 -1.12 -11.69 -0.91
C VAL A 239 -0.67 -12.09 -2.30
N GLY A 240 0.60 -12.44 -2.50
CA GLY A 240 1.03 -13.05 -3.76
C GLY A 240 2.27 -13.91 -3.59
N LEU A 241 2.12 -15.22 -3.78
CA LEU A 241 3.19 -16.10 -4.26
C LEU A 241 3.24 -15.93 -5.78
N PRO A 242 4.24 -15.26 -6.34
CA PRO A 242 4.19 -14.91 -7.76
C PRO A 242 4.56 -16.07 -8.71
N ASN A 243 4.81 -17.26 -8.16
CA ASN A 243 5.13 -18.49 -8.88
C ASN A 243 3.93 -19.40 -9.15
N LEU A 244 2.79 -19.15 -8.51
CA LEU A 244 1.63 -20.02 -8.63
C LEU A 244 0.50 -19.20 -9.25
N VAL A 245 0.50 -19.14 -10.58
CA VAL A 245 -0.71 -18.95 -11.42
C VAL A 245 -1.30 -17.53 -11.57
N PRO A 246 -1.70 -17.15 -12.80
CA PRO A 246 -2.40 -15.90 -13.06
C PRO A 246 -3.78 -15.90 -12.39
N GLY A 247 -3.99 -14.99 -11.42
CA GLY A 247 -5.25 -14.79 -10.74
C GLY A 247 -5.20 -14.77 -9.20
N PHE A 248 -4.04 -14.97 -8.59
CA PHE A 248 -3.84 -14.77 -7.15
C PHE A 248 -3.93 -13.29 -6.75
N ASN A 249 -5.14 -12.83 -6.45
CA ASN A 249 -5.43 -11.44 -6.04
C ASN A 249 -6.42 -11.41 -4.87
N GLY A 250 -6.13 -12.12 -3.78
CA GLY A 250 -6.94 -12.06 -2.56
C GLY A 250 -6.49 -10.94 -1.64
N HIS A 251 -7.44 -10.25 -1.01
CA HIS A 251 -7.19 -9.46 0.22
C HIS A 251 -6.74 -10.41 1.35
N GLN A 252 -5.95 -9.91 2.31
CA GLN A 252 -5.55 -10.60 3.53
C GLN A 252 -6.75 -10.77 4.47
N GLY A 253 -6.70 -11.74 5.38
CA GLY A 253 -7.77 -11.92 6.38
C GLY A 253 -8.09 -10.66 7.20
N TRP A 254 -7.11 -9.76 7.41
CA TRP A 254 -7.32 -8.47 8.08
C TRP A 254 -7.69 -7.33 7.12
N SER A 255 -7.30 -7.39 5.83
CA SER A 255 -7.67 -6.38 4.83
C SER A 255 -9.00 -6.68 4.13
N ASP A 256 -9.49 -7.93 4.27
CA ASP A 256 -10.79 -8.40 3.84
C ASP A 256 -11.90 -7.50 4.39
N ASN A 257 -12.68 -6.91 3.47
CA ASN A 257 -13.77 -6.00 3.78
C ASN A 257 -13.40 -4.85 4.74
N THR A 258 -12.13 -4.40 4.73
CA THR A 258 -11.68 -3.22 5.52
C THR A 258 -10.93 -2.20 4.67
N GLN A 259 -10.91 -2.40 3.34
CA GLN A 259 -10.33 -1.43 2.42
C GLN A 259 -11.30 -0.30 2.08
N HIS A 260 -12.62 -0.49 2.14
CA HIS A 260 -13.54 0.65 1.98
C HIS A 260 -13.30 1.66 3.12
N LEU A 261 -13.35 2.97 2.83
CA LEU A 261 -13.24 3.98 3.89
C LEU A 261 -14.59 4.11 4.63
N PRO A 262 -14.60 4.49 5.93
CA PRO A 262 -15.83 4.59 6.72
C PRO A 262 -16.90 5.45 6.05
N ASP A 263 -18.15 5.00 6.13
CA ASP A 263 -19.27 5.72 5.55
C ASP A 263 -19.54 7.04 6.28
N GLU A 264 -19.59 8.16 5.55
CA GLU A 264 -19.79 9.49 6.12
C GLU A 264 -21.20 9.73 6.67
N ALA A 265 -22.20 8.94 6.25
CA ALA A 265 -23.53 9.01 6.84
C ALA A 265 -23.57 8.24 8.18
N ALA A 266 -22.84 7.12 8.28
CA ALA A 266 -22.69 6.37 9.53
C ALA A 266 -21.76 7.07 10.54
N PHE A 267 -20.67 7.68 10.07
CA PHE A 267 -19.62 8.30 10.89
C PHE A 267 -19.35 9.76 10.45
N PRO A 268 -20.32 10.68 10.63
CA PRO A 268 -20.22 12.04 10.13
C PRO A 268 -19.04 12.79 10.78
N GLY A 269 -18.14 13.32 9.95
CA GLY A 269 -16.98 14.09 10.39
C GLY A 269 -15.86 13.26 11.04
N PHE A 270 -15.94 11.92 11.02
CA PHE A 270 -14.87 11.06 11.54
C PHE A 270 -13.59 11.18 10.72
N VAL A 271 -13.70 11.09 9.39
CA VAL A 271 -12.59 11.35 8.45
C VAL A 271 -12.83 12.70 7.78
N LYS A 272 -11.90 13.65 7.94
CA LYS A 272 -12.05 15.02 7.42
C LYS A 272 -11.47 15.21 6.02
N ARG A 273 -10.34 14.56 5.73
CA ARG A 273 -9.70 14.60 4.40
C ARG A 273 -8.91 13.32 4.16
N CYS A 274 -9.14 12.68 3.02
CA CYS A 274 -8.31 11.59 2.51
C CYS A 274 -7.74 11.96 1.15
N VAL A 275 -6.42 11.76 0.97
CA VAL A 275 -5.74 11.89 -0.33
C VAL A 275 -5.10 10.55 -0.65
N HIS A 276 -5.48 9.97 -1.79
CA HIS A 276 -4.94 8.72 -2.28
C HIS A 276 -4.19 8.95 -3.60
N MET A 277 -2.88 8.77 -3.59
CA MET A 277 -2.04 8.90 -4.79
C MET A 277 -1.85 7.53 -5.44
N VAL A 278 -2.14 7.38 -6.72
CA VAL A 278 -2.14 6.08 -7.41
C VAL A 278 -1.22 6.07 -8.63
N SER A 279 -0.52 4.96 -8.82
CA SER A 279 0.42 4.77 -9.93
C SER A 279 -0.33 4.51 -11.23
N ALA A 280 0.01 5.28 -12.27
CA ALA A 280 -0.52 5.07 -13.62
C ALA A 280 0.13 3.89 -14.35
N HIS A 281 1.33 3.48 -13.93
CA HIS A 281 2.18 2.58 -14.73
C HIS A 281 2.58 1.26 -14.06
N GLU A 282 2.18 1.01 -12.82
CA GLU A 282 2.36 -0.31 -12.20
C GLU A 282 1.54 -1.38 -12.95
N GLN A 283 2.13 -2.55 -13.20
CA GLN A 283 1.55 -3.60 -14.03
C GLN A 283 1.73 -5.02 -13.48
N ARG A 284 2.48 -5.19 -12.38
CA ARG A 284 2.64 -6.50 -11.74
C ARG A 284 1.29 -7.00 -11.28
N GLN A 285 0.98 -8.25 -11.63
CA GLN A 285 -0.32 -8.81 -11.30
C GLN A 285 -0.48 -9.04 -9.80
N CYS A 286 0.63 -9.29 -9.08
CA CYS A 286 0.64 -9.37 -7.62
C CYS A 286 0.58 -8.01 -6.87
N PHE A 287 0.50 -6.87 -7.59
CA PHE A 287 0.31 -5.53 -7.00
C PHE A 287 -1.01 -4.88 -7.47
N PRO A 288 -2.18 -5.52 -7.28
CA PRO A 288 -3.46 -4.89 -7.59
C PRO A 288 -3.65 -3.63 -6.75
N LEU A 289 -4.25 -2.60 -7.37
CA LEU A 289 -4.60 -1.37 -6.69
C LEU A 289 -5.94 -1.53 -5.98
N ASP A 290 -6.05 -1.09 -4.72
CA ASP A 290 -7.34 -0.83 -4.09
C ASP A 290 -7.66 0.66 -4.17
N SER A 291 -8.63 1.04 -5.00
CA SER A 291 -9.10 2.42 -5.07
C SER A 291 -9.91 2.78 -3.83
N VAL A 292 -9.96 4.08 -3.50
CA VAL A 292 -10.91 4.60 -2.48
C VAL A 292 -12.33 4.81 -3.03
N ARG A 293 -12.54 4.61 -4.33
CA ARG A 293 -13.88 4.61 -4.95
C ARG A 293 -14.66 3.38 -4.52
N ARG A 294 -15.95 3.59 -4.20
CA ARG A 294 -16.86 2.53 -3.76
C ARG A 294 -17.42 1.74 -4.95
N ALA A 295 -18.01 0.59 -4.63
CA ALA A 295 -18.66 -0.30 -5.61
C ALA A 295 -19.82 0.37 -6.37
N ASP A 296 -20.46 1.39 -5.78
CA ASP A 296 -21.51 2.19 -6.42
C ASP A 296 -20.97 3.30 -7.35
N GLY A 297 -19.65 3.34 -7.55
CA GLY A 297 -18.97 4.31 -8.41
C GLY A 297 -18.71 5.67 -7.76
N ARG A 298 -19.16 5.90 -6.52
CA ARG A 298 -18.93 7.18 -5.81
C ARG A 298 -17.66 7.15 -4.98
N TYR A 299 -17.02 8.31 -4.88
CA TYR A 299 -15.97 8.54 -3.89
C TYR A 299 -16.62 9.01 -2.58
N PRO A 300 -16.08 8.63 -1.40
CA PRO A 300 -16.43 9.30 -0.15
C PRO A 300 -16.24 10.80 -0.30
N THR A 301 -17.16 11.60 0.25
CA THR A 301 -17.16 13.07 0.11
C THR A 301 -15.89 13.76 0.61
N TYR A 302 -15.16 13.14 1.54
CA TYR A 302 -13.90 13.62 2.08
C TYR A 302 -12.66 13.09 1.34
N ALA A 303 -12.81 12.23 0.33
CA ALA A 303 -11.70 11.55 -0.33
C ALA A 303 -11.39 12.13 -1.72
N THR A 304 -10.11 12.20 -2.05
CA THR A 304 -9.62 12.59 -3.38
C THR A 304 -8.56 11.58 -3.83
N GLU A 305 -8.73 11.02 -5.02
CA GLU A 305 -7.78 10.08 -5.63
C GLU A 305 -7.08 10.75 -6.82
N VAL A 306 -5.75 10.68 -6.85
CA VAL A 306 -4.91 11.45 -7.78
C VAL A 306 -3.92 10.51 -8.46
N ILE A 307 -3.91 10.52 -9.79
CA ILE A 307 -3.04 9.67 -10.61
C ILE A 307 -1.68 10.33 -10.86
N TYR A 308 -0.60 9.56 -10.72
CA TYR A 308 0.79 10.00 -10.93
C TYR A 308 1.54 9.09 -11.92
N PRO A 309 2.58 9.61 -12.62
CA PRO A 309 3.43 8.78 -13.46
C PRO A 309 4.33 7.88 -12.60
N GLY A 310 4.99 6.92 -13.26
CA GLY A 310 5.82 5.93 -12.59
C GLY A 310 5.07 4.69 -12.08
N VAL A 311 5.85 3.69 -11.64
CA VAL A 311 5.39 2.44 -11.03
C VAL A 311 5.23 2.59 -9.49
N HIS A 312 4.96 1.51 -8.77
CA HIS A 312 4.62 1.53 -7.34
C HIS A 312 5.53 2.40 -6.45
N SER A 313 6.85 2.16 -6.47
CA SER A 313 7.83 2.88 -5.64
C SER A 313 8.31 4.20 -6.27
N ASP A 314 7.94 4.49 -7.53
CA ASP A 314 8.07 5.84 -8.08
C ASP A 314 7.12 6.82 -7.40
N LEU A 315 6.10 6.33 -6.69
CA LEU A 315 5.22 7.15 -5.86
C LEU A 315 5.57 7.03 -4.38
N GLY A 316 5.69 5.81 -3.89
CA GLY A 316 5.94 5.55 -2.47
C GLY A 316 7.34 5.90 -2.01
N GLY A 317 8.30 6.05 -2.91
CA GLY A 317 9.73 6.07 -2.60
C GLY A 317 10.25 4.66 -2.31
N GLY A 318 11.53 4.59 -1.92
CA GLY A 318 12.24 3.34 -1.67
C GLY A 318 13.29 2.98 -2.73
N TYR A 319 13.24 3.61 -3.91
CA TYR A 319 14.29 3.45 -4.91
C TYR A 319 15.52 4.30 -4.57
N PRO A 320 16.74 3.72 -4.55
CA PRO A 320 17.96 4.48 -4.44
C PRO A 320 18.26 5.26 -5.73
N PRO A 321 18.87 6.46 -5.65
CA PRO A 321 19.37 7.15 -6.83
C PRO A 321 20.33 6.26 -7.64
N GLY A 322 20.11 6.15 -8.95
CA GLY A 322 20.87 5.31 -9.85
C GLY A 322 20.32 3.90 -10.06
N GLU A 323 19.32 3.45 -9.29
CA GLU A 323 18.72 2.13 -9.52
C GLU A 323 18.08 2.07 -10.90
N GLN A 324 18.35 1.00 -11.66
CA GLN A 324 17.96 0.85 -13.07
C GLN A 324 18.44 2.02 -13.96
N GLY A 325 19.48 2.74 -13.52
CA GLY A 325 20.01 3.94 -14.16
C GLY A 325 19.05 5.14 -14.14
N LYS A 326 18.11 5.16 -13.19
CA LYS A 326 17.15 6.26 -12.99
C LYS A 326 17.68 7.23 -11.93
N ALA A 327 17.39 8.52 -12.07
CA ALA A 327 17.79 9.56 -11.12
C ALA A 327 19.28 9.49 -10.69
N CYS A 328 20.19 9.24 -11.64
CA CYS A 328 21.59 8.98 -11.34
C CYS A 328 22.23 10.05 -10.44
N ASN A 329 22.68 9.65 -9.26
CA ASN A 329 23.43 10.45 -8.27
C ASN A 329 22.73 11.68 -7.70
N ASP A 330 21.41 11.87 -7.89
CA ASP A 330 20.68 12.98 -7.28
C ASP A 330 19.29 12.55 -6.79
N VAL A 331 19.08 12.60 -5.46
CA VAL A 331 17.77 12.33 -4.83
C VAL A 331 16.69 13.25 -5.39
N GLY A 332 17.04 14.48 -5.76
CA GLY A 332 16.09 15.44 -6.32
C GLY A 332 15.60 15.12 -7.74
N LEU A 333 16.15 14.09 -8.38
CA LEU A 333 15.66 13.53 -9.65
C LEU A 333 14.75 12.32 -9.46
N LEU A 334 14.63 11.74 -8.25
CA LEU A 334 13.72 10.61 -8.03
C LEU A 334 12.26 11.03 -8.28
N LEU A 335 11.52 10.25 -9.08
CA LEU A 335 10.14 10.60 -9.42
C LEU A 335 9.23 10.72 -8.17
N SER A 336 9.55 9.96 -7.13
CA SER A 336 8.85 9.96 -5.84
C SER A 336 8.95 11.28 -5.08
N GLN A 337 9.86 12.19 -5.46
CA GLN A 337 9.89 13.54 -4.88
C GLN A 337 8.59 14.31 -5.16
N ILE A 338 7.96 14.14 -6.33
CA ILE A 338 6.74 14.89 -6.67
C ILE A 338 5.59 14.49 -5.72
N PRO A 339 5.21 13.20 -5.59
CA PRO A 339 4.24 12.74 -4.59
C PRO A 339 4.60 13.09 -3.15
N LEU A 340 5.89 13.12 -2.79
CA LEU A 340 6.34 13.53 -1.45
C LEU A 340 5.91 14.96 -1.13
N HIS A 341 6.22 15.89 -2.02
CA HIS A 341 5.90 17.31 -1.88
C HIS A 341 4.38 17.55 -1.89
N ASP A 342 3.67 16.89 -2.79
CA ASP A 342 2.21 16.99 -2.89
C ASP A 342 1.52 16.42 -1.64
N MET A 343 2.03 15.31 -1.07
CA MET A 343 1.49 14.71 0.16
C MET A 343 1.80 15.57 1.38
N TYR A 344 3.01 16.14 1.45
CA TYR A 344 3.39 17.13 2.46
C TYR A 344 2.44 18.33 2.42
N ALA A 345 2.18 18.91 1.25
CA ALA A 345 1.28 20.05 1.08
C ALA A 345 -0.16 19.71 1.51
N ALA A 346 -0.71 18.59 1.03
CA ALA A 346 -2.05 18.14 1.39
C ALA A 346 -2.21 17.90 2.91
N GLY A 347 -1.23 17.26 3.55
CA GLY A 347 -1.21 17.05 4.99
C GLY A 347 -1.07 18.36 5.76
N PHE A 348 -0.17 19.25 5.32
CA PHE A 348 0.05 20.55 5.94
C PHE A 348 -1.22 21.41 5.90
N GLU A 349 -1.95 21.42 4.78
CA GLU A 349 -3.25 22.06 4.68
C GLU A 349 -4.27 21.45 5.63
N ALA A 350 -4.35 20.12 5.72
CA ALA A 350 -5.26 19.44 6.64
C ALA A 350 -4.94 19.72 8.13
N GLY A 351 -3.84 20.41 8.42
CA GLY A 351 -3.43 20.77 9.77
C GLY A 351 -2.45 19.79 10.38
N ALA A 352 -1.76 18.96 9.59
CA ALA A 352 -0.75 18.04 10.10
C ALA A 352 0.39 18.79 10.81
N PRO A 353 0.95 18.22 11.89
CA PRO A 353 2.06 18.81 12.65
C PRO A 353 3.42 18.58 11.96
N LEU A 354 3.46 18.81 10.66
CA LEU A 354 4.68 18.73 9.85
C LEU A 354 5.63 19.89 10.19
N ALA A 355 6.93 19.64 10.07
CA ALA A 355 7.97 20.62 10.25
C ALA A 355 7.93 21.67 9.13
N ILE A 356 8.54 22.82 9.39
CA ILE A 356 8.50 24.03 8.59
C ILE A 356 9.95 24.51 8.41
N LEU A 357 10.29 24.96 7.21
CA LEU A 357 11.57 25.61 6.97
C LEU A 357 11.69 26.85 7.87
N PRO A 358 12.80 27.03 8.61
CA PRO A 358 12.93 28.13 9.57
C PRO A 358 12.58 29.50 8.98
N GLU A 359 12.97 29.77 7.74
CA GLU A 359 12.68 31.00 7.00
C GLU A 359 11.20 31.20 6.67
N HIS A 360 10.38 30.15 6.71
CA HIS A 360 8.94 30.20 6.47
C HIS A 360 8.11 30.23 7.76
N ILE A 361 8.75 30.22 8.95
CA ILE A 361 8.06 30.40 10.23
C ILE A 361 7.74 31.90 10.39
N PRO A 362 6.45 32.29 10.57
CA PRO A 362 6.10 33.69 10.77
C PRO A 362 6.76 34.24 12.04
N GLU A 363 7.38 35.42 11.93
CA GLU A 363 8.13 36.06 13.02
C GLU A 363 7.31 36.17 14.33
N GLN A 364 6.01 36.46 14.22
CA GLN A 364 5.11 36.58 15.38
C GLN A 364 4.83 35.24 16.07
N LEU A 365 5.08 34.12 15.40
CA LEU A 365 4.85 32.77 15.91
C LEU A 365 6.15 32.01 16.20
N THR A 366 7.33 32.61 15.98
CA THR A 366 8.62 31.93 16.13
C THR A 366 8.76 31.25 17.49
N GLN A 367 8.50 31.95 18.60
CA GLN A 367 8.58 31.36 19.95
C GLN A 367 7.61 30.20 20.17
N LEU A 368 6.48 30.19 19.46
CA LEU A 368 5.46 29.15 19.58
C LEU A 368 5.71 27.95 18.67
N LEU A 369 6.37 28.17 17.53
CA LEU A 369 6.52 27.17 16.46
C LEU A 369 7.97 26.74 16.21
N ASN A 370 8.97 27.24 16.96
CA ASN A 370 10.36 26.85 16.76
C ASN A 370 10.58 25.33 16.93
N PHE A 371 9.78 24.67 17.78
CA PHE A 371 9.79 23.20 17.91
C PHE A 371 9.36 22.47 16.64
N ARG A 372 8.81 23.20 15.66
CA ARG A 372 8.42 22.71 14.34
C ARG A 372 9.42 23.06 13.23
N ALA A 373 10.58 23.61 13.53
CA ALA A 373 11.61 23.81 12.53
C ALA A 373 12.10 22.46 11.96
N PHE A 374 12.43 22.40 10.68
CA PHE A 374 13.07 21.20 10.11
C PHE A 374 14.43 20.92 10.78
N PRO A 375 14.75 19.63 11.03
CA PRO A 375 16.08 19.24 11.48
C PRO A 375 17.09 19.36 10.34
N SER A 376 18.38 19.45 10.69
CA SER A 376 19.48 19.51 9.72
C SER A 376 19.50 18.29 8.79
N GLY A 377 19.73 18.49 7.49
CA GLY A 377 19.82 17.42 6.49
C GLY A 377 18.50 17.10 5.80
N PHE A 378 17.40 17.70 6.26
CA PHE A 378 16.09 17.60 5.64
C PHE A 378 16.07 18.13 4.19
N GLU A 379 16.89 19.15 3.91
CA GLU A 379 16.98 19.80 2.60
C GLU A 379 17.34 18.80 1.50
N GLU A 380 18.11 17.77 1.82
CA GLU A 380 18.46 16.72 0.86
C GLU A 380 17.35 15.67 0.69
N GLU A 381 16.65 15.28 1.75
CA GLU A 381 15.52 14.33 1.64
C GLU A 381 14.37 14.91 0.80
N PHE A 382 14.15 16.23 0.90
CA PHE A 382 13.09 16.95 0.19
C PHE A 382 13.61 17.73 -1.02
N LYS A 383 14.86 17.50 -1.44
CA LYS A 383 15.41 18.12 -2.64
C LYS A 383 14.51 17.82 -3.84
N LEU A 384 14.23 18.83 -4.65
CA LEU A 384 13.41 18.70 -5.86
C LEU A 384 14.06 19.51 -6.98
N THR A 385 14.41 18.85 -8.08
CA THR A 385 15.10 19.51 -9.18
C THR A 385 14.13 20.10 -10.20
N HIS A 386 14.52 21.22 -10.81
CA HIS A 386 13.75 21.84 -11.89
C HIS A 386 13.57 20.88 -13.08
N GLU A 387 14.58 20.06 -13.37
CA GLU A 387 14.55 19.06 -14.44
C GLU A 387 13.40 18.05 -14.26
N LEU A 388 13.27 17.47 -13.06
CA LEU A 388 12.16 16.56 -12.75
C LEU A 388 10.80 17.27 -12.89
N ILE A 389 10.68 18.51 -12.36
CA ILE A 389 9.45 19.30 -12.44
C ILE A 389 9.01 19.50 -13.89
N VAL A 390 9.93 19.89 -14.78
CA VAL A 390 9.63 20.14 -16.20
C VAL A 390 9.19 18.85 -16.90
N ARG A 391 9.86 17.73 -16.64
CA ARG A 391 9.52 16.42 -17.23
C ARG A 391 8.17 15.89 -16.72
N PHE A 392 7.89 16.02 -15.42
CA PHE A 392 6.60 15.70 -14.82
C PHE A 392 5.47 16.55 -15.42
N ASN A 393 5.67 17.87 -15.54
CA ASN A 393 4.67 18.76 -16.13
C ASN A 393 4.46 18.50 -17.63
N ALA A 394 5.49 18.05 -18.36
CA ALA A 394 5.30 17.59 -19.74
C ALA A 394 4.42 16.34 -19.77
N TRP A 395 4.60 15.38 -18.86
CA TRP A 395 3.70 14.23 -18.75
C TRP A 395 2.25 14.60 -18.44
N ARG A 396 1.99 15.63 -17.61
CA ARG A 396 0.61 16.08 -17.34
C ARG A 396 -0.15 16.48 -18.62
N THR A 397 0.56 16.91 -19.66
CA THR A 397 -0.06 17.22 -20.97
C THR A 397 -0.69 16.00 -21.65
N THR A 398 -0.23 14.77 -21.33
CA THR A 398 -0.85 13.53 -21.82
C THR A 398 -2.25 13.30 -21.25
N LEU A 399 -2.56 13.93 -20.11
CA LEU A 399 -3.88 13.94 -19.47
C LEU A 399 -4.78 15.08 -19.97
N GLY A 400 -4.33 15.85 -20.98
CA GLY A 400 -5.02 17.05 -21.45
C GLY A 400 -4.90 18.25 -20.51
N ILE A 401 -4.01 18.20 -19.52
CA ILE A 401 -3.75 19.31 -18.61
C ILE A 401 -2.80 20.30 -19.32
N THR A 402 -3.27 21.52 -19.53
CA THR A 402 -2.43 22.61 -20.06
C THR A 402 -1.46 23.08 -18.96
N PRO A 403 -0.17 23.28 -19.27
CA PRO A 403 0.75 23.92 -18.33
C PRO A 403 0.23 25.32 -18.01
N GLU A 404 -0.11 25.59 -16.75
CA GLU A 404 -0.41 26.96 -16.35
C GLU A 404 0.89 27.77 -16.36
N PRO A 405 0.87 29.03 -16.85
CA PRO A 405 1.97 29.94 -16.59
C PRO A 405 2.14 30.03 -15.06
N SER A 406 3.37 29.94 -14.57
CA SER A 406 3.70 29.95 -13.15
C SER A 406 2.88 31.00 -12.40
N SER A 407 1.79 30.59 -11.76
CA SER A 407 0.97 31.52 -11.01
C SER A 407 1.79 31.89 -9.77
N THR A 408 2.00 33.19 -9.56
CA THR A 408 2.68 33.72 -8.37
C THR A 408 1.79 33.65 -7.13
N GLN A 409 0.59 33.09 -7.24
CA GLN A 409 -0.33 32.90 -6.12
C GLN A 409 -0.07 31.53 -5.49
N VAL A 410 0.57 31.56 -4.33
CA VAL A 410 0.69 30.42 -3.41
C VAL A 410 -0.73 30.01 -3.00
N GLY A 411 -1.30 29.04 -3.71
CA GLY A 411 -2.61 28.46 -3.43
C GLY A 411 -2.52 27.13 -2.68
N ASP A 412 -3.64 26.70 -2.12
CA ASP A 412 -3.79 25.35 -1.57
C ASP A 412 -3.54 24.28 -2.67
N TYR A 413 -2.96 23.14 -2.31
CA TYR A 413 -2.90 21.91 -3.08
C TYR A 413 -4.31 21.47 -3.45
N GLN A 414 -4.65 21.76 -4.70
CA GLN A 414 -5.90 21.39 -5.35
C GLN A 414 -5.55 20.57 -6.59
N PRO A 415 -5.71 19.24 -6.56
CA PRO A 415 -5.50 18.42 -7.73
C PRO A 415 -6.54 18.76 -8.80
N ILE A 416 -6.13 18.69 -10.07
CA ILE A 416 -7.02 18.99 -11.20
C ILE A 416 -7.99 17.83 -11.38
N ARG A 417 -9.29 18.15 -11.36
CA ARG A 417 -10.35 17.16 -11.59
C ARG A 417 -10.38 16.76 -13.07
N LEU A 418 -10.11 15.49 -13.33
CA LEU A 418 -10.25 14.88 -14.65
C LEU A 418 -11.70 14.40 -14.86
N VAL A 419 -12.14 14.34 -16.12
CA VAL A 419 -13.51 13.93 -16.50
C VAL A 419 -13.62 12.41 -16.60
N GLN A 420 -12.52 11.74 -16.93
CA GLN A 420 -12.47 10.31 -17.18
C GLN A 420 -12.32 9.51 -15.87
N GLY A 421 -12.87 8.30 -15.85
CA GLY A 421 -12.68 7.36 -14.74
C GLY A 421 -11.24 6.83 -14.66
N LEU A 422 -10.83 6.39 -13.47
CA LEU A 422 -9.48 5.90 -13.19
C LEU A 422 -9.04 4.80 -14.16
N GLU A 423 -9.93 3.86 -14.49
CA GLU A 423 -9.63 2.74 -15.40
C GLU A 423 -9.24 3.24 -16.79
N HIS A 424 -9.94 4.25 -17.30
CA HIS A 424 -9.62 4.83 -18.60
C HIS A 424 -8.27 5.56 -18.54
N LEU A 425 -8.03 6.33 -17.49
CA LEU A 425 -6.76 7.05 -17.30
C LEU A 425 -5.58 6.08 -17.23
N VAL A 426 -5.67 5.01 -16.44
CA VAL A 426 -4.62 3.97 -16.36
C VAL A 426 -4.40 3.31 -17.71
N ARG A 427 -5.46 3.01 -18.48
CA ARG A 427 -5.34 2.42 -19.83
C ARG A 427 -4.60 3.35 -20.79
N GLU A 428 -5.00 4.63 -20.87
CA GLU A 428 -4.34 5.61 -21.76
C GLU A 428 -2.87 5.84 -21.37
N GLN A 429 -2.59 5.99 -20.07
CA GLN A 429 -1.21 6.16 -19.59
C GLN A 429 -0.35 4.92 -19.85
N MET A 430 -0.94 3.73 -19.78
CA MET A 430 -0.24 2.53 -20.19
C MET A 430 -0.01 2.41 -21.70
N GLY A 431 -0.88 3.02 -22.52
CA GLY A 431 -0.60 3.22 -23.94
C GLY A 431 0.70 4.02 -24.15
N TRP A 432 0.93 5.09 -23.38
CA TRP A 432 2.15 5.90 -23.46
C TRP A 432 3.41 5.12 -23.07
N LEU A 433 3.38 4.39 -21.95
CA LEU A 433 4.53 3.56 -21.57
C LEU A 433 4.74 2.39 -22.54
N THR A 434 3.67 1.81 -23.08
CA THR A 434 3.78 0.76 -24.11
C THR A 434 4.42 1.32 -25.38
N ALA A 435 4.05 2.53 -25.81
CA ALA A 435 4.67 3.21 -26.94
C ALA A 435 6.18 3.42 -26.71
N TRP A 436 6.59 3.86 -25.51
CA TRP A 436 7.99 3.94 -25.10
C TRP A 436 8.69 2.57 -25.18
N ARG A 437 8.07 1.50 -24.64
CA ARG A 437 8.64 0.14 -24.70
C ARG A 437 8.76 -0.40 -26.12
N ILE A 438 7.83 -0.10 -27.04
CA ILE A 438 7.94 -0.50 -28.46
C ILE A 438 9.26 0.01 -29.06
N GLY A 439 9.62 1.27 -28.80
CA GLY A 439 10.86 1.85 -29.32
C GLY A 439 12.10 1.45 -28.51
N ARG A 440 12.06 1.54 -27.18
CA ARG A 440 13.19 1.17 -26.32
C ARG A 440 13.45 -0.33 -26.35
N TYR A 441 12.50 -1.14 -25.90
CA TYR A 441 12.67 -2.59 -25.76
C TYR A 441 12.43 -3.32 -27.08
N GLY A 442 11.28 -3.12 -27.72
CA GLY A 442 10.90 -3.85 -28.94
C GLY A 442 11.92 -3.69 -30.07
N LYS A 443 12.54 -2.51 -30.19
CA LYS A 443 13.55 -2.20 -31.23
C LYS A 443 14.98 -2.15 -30.72
N ASN A 444 15.22 -2.56 -29.47
CA ASN A 444 16.54 -2.60 -28.86
C ASN A 444 17.29 -1.23 -28.81
N THR A 445 16.59 -0.11 -28.96
CA THR A 445 17.24 1.22 -28.89
C THR A 445 17.70 1.57 -27.48
N TYR A 446 17.20 0.87 -26.45
CA TYR A 446 17.63 1.01 -25.07
C TYR A 446 19.14 0.72 -24.87
N LEU A 447 19.74 -0.15 -25.70
CA LEU A 447 21.14 -0.59 -25.57
C LEU A 447 22.16 0.56 -25.67
N THR A 448 21.78 1.67 -26.29
CA THR A 448 22.62 2.86 -26.45
C THR A 448 22.23 4.01 -25.53
N GLN A 449 21.24 3.83 -24.66
CA GLN A 449 20.73 4.90 -23.81
C GLN A 449 21.52 4.99 -22.49
N PRO A 450 21.75 6.21 -21.98
CA PRO A 450 22.45 6.42 -20.72
C PRO A 450 21.86 5.62 -19.54
N PHE A 451 20.53 5.58 -19.41
CA PHE A 451 19.87 4.87 -18.31
C PHE A 451 20.18 3.36 -18.31
N TYR A 452 20.52 2.75 -19.45
CA TYR A 452 20.89 1.33 -19.51
C TYR A 452 22.40 1.13 -19.35
N LEU A 453 23.21 2.02 -19.95
CA LEU A 453 24.67 1.95 -19.90
C LEU A 453 25.22 2.19 -18.48
N HIS A 454 24.50 2.94 -17.65
CA HIS A 454 24.88 3.22 -16.27
C HIS A 454 24.35 2.19 -15.25
N GLN A 455 23.61 1.17 -15.67
CA GLN A 455 23.12 0.12 -14.77
C GLN A 455 24.25 -0.74 -14.24
N THR A 456 24.11 -1.18 -12.99
CA THR A 456 25.10 -2.07 -12.38
C THR A 456 25.05 -3.48 -12.97
N ARG A 457 26.23 -4.11 -12.99
CA ARG A 457 26.48 -5.49 -13.43
C ARG A 457 27.41 -6.24 -12.48
N GLU A 458 27.59 -5.72 -11.25
CA GLU A 458 28.57 -6.22 -10.28
C GLU A 458 28.38 -7.71 -9.98
N ASP A 459 27.13 -8.15 -9.80
CA ASP A 459 26.81 -9.53 -9.43
C ASP A 459 26.45 -10.42 -10.62
N GLU A 460 26.77 -10.00 -11.85
CA GLU A 460 26.64 -10.89 -13.02
C GLU A 460 27.71 -12.00 -13.02
N ASP A 461 28.86 -11.77 -12.36
CA ASP A 461 29.85 -12.82 -12.11
C ASP A 461 29.39 -13.70 -10.92
N PRO A 462 29.15 -15.02 -11.13
CA PRO A 462 28.73 -15.92 -10.07
C PRO A 462 29.67 -15.96 -8.85
N LYS A 463 30.96 -15.67 -9.03
CA LYS A 463 31.94 -15.61 -7.93
C LYS A 463 31.73 -14.38 -7.06
N VAL A 464 31.48 -13.22 -7.68
CA VAL A 464 31.22 -11.95 -6.98
C VAL A 464 29.90 -12.05 -6.23
N LEU A 465 28.85 -12.53 -6.91
CA LEU A 465 27.54 -12.78 -6.30
C LEU A 465 27.67 -13.66 -5.04
N LYS A 466 28.35 -14.81 -5.17
CA LYS A 466 28.53 -15.72 -4.04
C LYS A 466 29.31 -15.09 -2.89
N ALA A 467 30.39 -14.36 -3.19
CA ALA A 467 31.18 -13.68 -2.17
C ALA A 467 30.36 -12.62 -1.40
N ASN A 468 29.54 -11.85 -2.12
CA ASN A 468 28.65 -10.85 -1.52
C ASN A 468 27.53 -11.48 -0.69
N GLN A 469 26.95 -12.58 -1.16
CA GLN A 469 25.97 -13.39 -0.39
C GLN A 469 26.59 -13.95 0.89
N ASP A 470 27.79 -14.54 0.81
CA ASP A 470 28.52 -15.09 1.95
C ASP A 470 28.86 -13.98 2.97
N ALA A 471 29.29 -12.81 2.50
CA ALA A 471 29.55 -11.63 3.34
C ALA A 471 28.27 -11.16 4.06
N ARG A 472 27.13 -11.09 3.36
CA ARG A 472 25.85 -10.73 3.98
C ARG A 472 25.42 -11.74 5.04
N LEU A 473 25.54 -13.03 4.76
CA LEU A 473 25.24 -14.11 5.71
C LEU A 473 26.14 -14.06 6.95
N ALA A 474 27.43 -13.73 6.77
CA ALA A 474 28.36 -13.54 7.88
C ALA A 474 27.95 -12.34 8.76
N GLU A 475 27.59 -11.20 8.16
CA GLU A 475 27.11 -10.02 8.89
C GLU A 475 25.82 -10.31 9.67
N GLN A 476 24.86 -10.99 9.05
CA GLN A 476 23.63 -11.44 9.72
C GLN A 476 23.94 -12.35 10.93
N LYS A 477 24.89 -13.29 10.81
CA LYS A 477 25.32 -14.15 11.93
C LYS A 477 25.95 -13.34 13.07
N ILE A 478 26.76 -12.33 12.75
CA ILE A 478 27.37 -11.43 13.75
C ILE A 478 26.28 -10.66 14.50
N ARG A 479 25.30 -10.08 13.79
CA ARG A 479 24.17 -9.35 14.39
C ARG A 479 23.32 -10.25 15.29
N ARG A 480 23.00 -11.47 14.85
CA ARG A 480 22.28 -12.46 15.67
C ARG A 480 23.02 -12.80 16.96
N ARG A 481 24.35 -13.00 16.91
CA ARG A 481 25.16 -13.24 18.11
C ARG A 481 25.16 -12.02 19.05
N ALA A 482 25.31 -10.81 18.51
CA ALA A 482 25.27 -9.58 19.29
C ALA A 482 23.94 -9.39 20.03
N ARG A 483 22.81 -9.70 19.37
CA ARG A 483 21.47 -9.67 19.97
C ARG A 483 21.36 -10.61 21.17
N MET A 484 21.83 -11.85 21.03
CA MET A 484 21.82 -12.85 22.11
C MET A 484 22.70 -12.48 23.30
N GLN A 485 23.82 -11.78 23.08
CA GLN A 485 24.77 -11.41 24.14
C GLN A 485 24.39 -10.14 24.90
N LYS A 486 23.79 -9.15 24.24
CA LYS A 486 23.46 -7.84 24.85
C LYS A 486 22.04 -7.74 25.40
N GLY A 487 21.22 -8.78 25.27
CA GLY A 487 19.78 -8.71 25.58
C GLY A 487 19.03 -7.65 24.76
N GLY A 488 19.63 -7.16 23.67
CA GLY A 488 19.21 -5.93 23.01
C GLY A 488 18.23 -6.19 21.86
N GLU A 489 16.97 -5.86 22.07
CA GLU A 489 15.94 -5.82 21.01
C GLU A 489 16.26 -4.82 19.88
N GLU A 490 17.25 -3.92 20.09
CA GLU A 490 17.62 -2.88 19.12
C GLU A 490 18.41 -3.38 17.90
N VAL A 491 19.09 -4.53 17.97
CA VAL A 491 19.86 -5.05 16.84
C VAL A 491 18.93 -5.78 15.88
N GLN A 492 18.43 -5.05 14.88
CA GLN A 492 17.61 -5.59 13.81
C GLN A 492 18.44 -6.45 12.84
N GLY A 493 17.81 -7.51 12.32
CA GLY A 493 18.33 -8.26 11.18
C GLY A 493 18.54 -7.38 9.96
N LEU A 494 19.30 -7.89 8.99
CA LEU A 494 19.52 -7.21 7.70
C LEU A 494 18.64 -7.82 6.63
N PRO A 495 18.23 -7.04 5.61
CA PRO A 495 17.55 -7.61 4.46
C PRO A 495 18.44 -8.66 3.81
N ASP A 496 17.80 -9.60 3.12
CA ASP A 496 18.52 -10.53 2.26
C ASP A 496 19.34 -9.76 1.23
N TYR A 497 20.47 -10.34 0.82
CA TYR A 497 21.31 -9.69 -0.19
C TYR A 497 20.53 -9.59 -1.50
N ALA A 498 20.33 -8.37 -1.99
CA ALA A 498 19.74 -8.09 -3.29
C ALA A 498 20.86 -7.90 -4.32
N PRO A 499 21.02 -8.80 -5.30
CA PRO A 499 22.09 -8.71 -6.29
C PRO A 499 21.91 -7.58 -7.28
N ARG A 500 23.03 -6.94 -7.54
CA ARG A 500 23.26 -5.85 -8.48
C ARG A 500 23.39 -6.39 -9.90
N THR A 501 22.27 -6.89 -10.43
CA THR A 501 22.12 -7.48 -11.77
C THR A 501 21.17 -6.69 -12.67
N GLU A 502 21.03 -5.38 -12.42
CA GLU A 502 20.08 -4.48 -13.09
C GLU A 502 20.18 -4.55 -14.62
N GLN A 503 21.41 -4.57 -15.16
CA GLN A 503 21.63 -4.63 -16.61
C GLN A 503 21.10 -5.93 -17.23
N ARG A 504 21.32 -7.08 -16.58
CA ARG A 504 20.70 -8.36 -16.95
C ARG A 504 19.18 -8.30 -16.83
N GLN A 505 18.65 -7.78 -15.72
CA GLN A 505 17.21 -7.70 -15.47
C GLN A 505 16.49 -6.90 -16.56
N SER A 506 17.04 -5.74 -16.95
CA SER A 506 16.52 -4.91 -18.04
C SER A 506 16.59 -5.61 -19.40
N ARG A 507 17.69 -6.33 -19.70
CA ARG A 507 17.79 -7.14 -20.94
C ARG A 507 16.73 -8.22 -21.02
N GLU A 508 16.53 -8.97 -19.94
CA GLU A 508 15.51 -10.02 -19.89
C GLU A 508 14.10 -9.44 -20.00
N ALA A 509 13.84 -8.31 -19.33
CA ALA A 509 12.57 -7.58 -19.44
C ALA A 509 12.30 -7.09 -20.87
N ALA A 510 13.31 -6.54 -21.53
CA ALA A 510 13.20 -6.10 -22.91
C ALA A 510 12.93 -7.28 -23.88
N ALA A 511 13.62 -8.41 -23.68
CA ALA A 511 13.41 -9.63 -24.46
C ALA A 511 12.00 -10.20 -24.27
N GLU A 512 11.47 -10.21 -23.04
CA GLU A 512 10.09 -10.61 -22.77
C GLU A 512 9.07 -9.70 -23.47
N PHE A 513 9.24 -8.38 -23.35
CA PHE A 513 8.39 -7.42 -24.04
C PHE A 513 8.45 -7.64 -25.56
N GLN A 514 9.64 -7.88 -26.10
CA GLN A 514 9.87 -8.10 -27.52
C GLN A 514 9.15 -9.36 -28.02
N ALA A 515 9.30 -10.48 -27.30
CA ALA A 515 8.63 -11.73 -27.61
C ALA A 515 7.10 -11.57 -27.60
N ASP A 516 6.55 -10.94 -26.55
CA ASP A 516 5.12 -10.69 -26.43
C ASP A 516 4.61 -9.77 -27.57
N TYR A 517 5.34 -8.69 -27.89
CA TYR A 517 4.93 -7.71 -28.90
C TYR A 517 4.94 -8.27 -30.33
N PHE A 518 5.99 -9.02 -30.71
CA PHE A 518 6.12 -9.60 -32.04
C PHE A 518 5.45 -10.97 -32.19
N GLY A 519 4.91 -11.54 -31.10
CA GLY A 519 4.26 -12.85 -31.12
C GLY A 519 5.26 -13.98 -31.35
N TRP A 520 6.47 -13.87 -30.82
CA TRP A 520 7.45 -14.96 -30.85
C TRP A 520 7.06 -16.02 -29.82
N ASP A 521 7.11 -17.29 -30.21
CA ASP A 521 6.75 -18.39 -29.31
C ASP A 521 7.60 -18.36 -28.04
N ARG A 522 6.91 -18.35 -26.90
CA ARG A 522 7.48 -18.69 -25.59
C ARG A 522 7.17 -20.17 -25.39
N ASP A 523 8.14 -20.96 -24.91
CA ASP A 523 7.89 -22.35 -24.51
C ASP A 523 6.84 -22.40 -23.39
N GLN A 524 5.56 -22.43 -23.76
CA GLN A 524 4.41 -22.55 -22.86
C GLN A 524 3.40 -23.52 -23.49
N HIS A 525 3.69 -24.81 -23.38
CA HIS A 525 2.76 -25.84 -23.80
C HIS A 525 1.54 -25.93 -22.84
N SER A 526 0.37 -25.68 -23.42
CA SER A 526 -1.03 -26.09 -23.13
C SER A 526 -1.48 -26.51 -21.71
N TRP A 527 -2.69 -26.04 -21.36
CA TRP A 527 -3.54 -26.21 -20.16
C TRP A 527 -3.29 -25.18 -19.04
N GLN A 528 -4.36 -24.45 -18.65
CA GLN A 528 -4.34 -23.69 -17.39
C GLN A 528 -4.45 -24.67 -16.21
N GLN A 529 -3.30 -25.17 -15.74
CA GLN A 529 -3.22 -25.98 -14.55
C GLN A 529 -2.71 -25.14 -13.38
N VAL A 530 -3.50 -25.12 -12.32
CA VAL A 530 -3.16 -24.51 -11.02
C VAL A 530 -2.95 -25.64 -10.05
N VAL A 531 -1.75 -25.76 -9.51
CA VAL A 531 -1.51 -26.67 -8.39
C VAL A 531 -1.52 -25.81 -7.12
N LEU A 532 -2.50 -26.07 -6.25
CA LEU A 532 -2.60 -25.45 -4.93
C LEU A 532 -2.08 -26.44 -3.90
N ASP A 533 -0.79 -26.36 -3.57
CA ASP A 533 -0.14 -27.20 -2.53
C ASP A 533 -0.83 -27.06 -1.16
N THR A 534 -1.43 -25.90 -0.89
CA THR A 534 -2.36 -25.67 0.21
C THR A 534 -3.36 -24.62 -0.24
N ILE A 535 -4.67 -24.87 -0.05
CA ILE A 535 -5.69 -23.89 -0.41
C ILE A 535 -5.52 -22.65 0.49
N PRO A 536 -5.28 -21.45 -0.07
CA PRO A 536 -5.00 -20.27 0.73
C PRO A 536 -6.17 -19.84 1.61
N GLY A 537 -5.86 -19.18 2.72
CA GLY A 537 -6.88 -18.57 3.58
C GLY A 537 -7.61 -17.38 2.96
N HIS A 538 -7.01 -16.75 1.95
CA HIS A 538 -7.57 -15.63 1.22
C HIS A 538 -8.29 -16.08 -0.06
N ALA A 539 -9.05 -15.17 -0.68
CA ALA A 539 -9.72 -15.43 -1.95
C ALA A 539 -8.71 -15.61 -3.10
N VAL A 540 -8.90 -16.63 -3.93
CA VAL A 540 -8.12 -16.85 -5.15
C VAL A 540 -9.04 -16.70 -6.35
N TYR A 541 -8.60 -15.94 -7.34
CA TYR A 541 -9.36 -15.68 -8.56
C TYR A 541 -8.63 -16.26 -9.77
N LEU A 542 -9.31 -16.32 -10.92
CA LEU A 542 -8.72 -16.58 -12.22
C LEU A 542 -9.28 -15.59 -13.25
N MET A 543 -8.43 -15.19 -14.19
CA MET A 543 -8.82 -14.35 -15.33
C MET A 543 -9.12 -15.23 -16.54
N ARG A 544 -10.12 -14.86 -17.35
CA ARG A 544 -10.40 -15.57 -18.62
C ARG A 544 -9.27 -15.41 -19.62
N SER A 545 -9.10 -16.42 -20.46
CA SER A 545 -8.13 -16.37 -21.56
C SER A 545 -8.51 -15.34 -22.62
N ARG A 546 -9.79 -15.21 -22.96
CA ARG A 546 -10.29 -14.18 -23.89
C ARG A 546 -10.06 -12.75 -23.40
N ASP A 547 -10.26 -12.48 -22.11
CA ASP A 547 -10.03 -11.15 -21.55
C ASP A 547 -8.56 -10.76 -21.65
N ARG A 548 -7.63 -11.71 -21.39
CA ARG A 548 -6.20 -11.48 -21.57
C ARG A 548 -5.84 -11.14 -23.02
N LYS A 549 -6.42 -11.85 -23.99
CA LYS A 549 -6.23 -11.56 -25.41
C LYS A 549 -6.78 -10.16 -25.77
N THR A 550 -7.94 -9.81 -25.22
CA THR A 550 -8.57 -8.51 -25.47
C THR A 550 -7.74 -7.36 -24.91
N GLU A 551 -7.22 -7.49 -23.68
CA GLU A 551 -6.29 -6.52 -23.10
C GLU A 551 -4.99 -6.41 -23.90
N TYR A 552 -4.43 -7.54 -24.33
CA TYR A 552 -3.23 -7.57 -25.18
C TYR A 552 -3.43 -6.78 -26.47
N GLU A 553 -4.52 -7.05 -27.20
CA GLU A 553 -4.82 -6.37 -28.46
C GLU A 553 -5.06 -4.88 -28.26
N ALA A 554 -5.74 -4.49 -27.17
CA ALA A 554 -5.97 -3.09 -26.83
C ALA A 554 -4.66 -2.35 -26.53
N MET A 555 -3.83 -2.89 -25.65
CA MET A 555 -2.55 -2.29 -25.26
C MET A 555 -1.58 -2.18 -26.44
N LYS A 556 -1.52 -3.22 -27.28
CA LYS A 556 -0.72 -3.19 -28.50
C LYS A 556 -1.19 -2.08 -29.44
N ARG A 557 -2.50 -1.99 -29.69
CA ARG A 557 -3.09 -0.95 -30.54
C ARG A 557 -2.81 0.45 -30.00
N ASP A 558 -2.97 0.68 -28.70
CA ASP A 558 -2.73 1.98 -28.08
C ASP A 558 -1.26 2.38 -28.10
N GLY A 559 -0.36 1.42 -27.82
CA GLY A 559 1.08 1.63 -27.94
C GLY A 559 1.48 2.00 -29.37
N GLU A 560 0.96 1.29 -30.38
CA GLU A 560 1.23 1.59 -31.80
C GLU A 560 0.64 2.92 -32.25
N ARG A 561 -0.55 3.27 -31.75
CA ARG A 561 -1.21 4.58 -31.99
C ARG A 561 -0.38 5.73 -31.42
N LEU A 562 0.22 5.56 -30.25
CA LEU A 562 1.01 6.59 -29.56
C LEU A 562 2.49 6.58 -29.97
N PHE A 563 3.00 5.51 -30.59
CA PHE A 563 4.39 5.39 -31.05
C PHE A 563 4.87 6.61 -31.86
N PRO A 564 4.11 7.15 -32.85
CA PRO A 564 4.54 8.32 -33.62
C PRO A 564 4.63 9.63 -32.82
N ARG A 565 4.06 9.69 -31.61
CA ARG A 565 4.20 10.85 -30.71
C ARG A 565 5.60 10.89 -30.10
N LEU A 566 6.14 9.72 -29.76
CA LEU A 566 7.43 9.58 -29.08
C LEU A 566 8.61 9.37 -30.06
N TYR A 567 8.34 8.74 -31.20
CA TYR A 567 9.35 8.37 -32.20
C TYR A 567 8.98 8.91 -33.58
N ARG A 568 9.97 9.43 -34.31
CA ARG A 568 9.76 9.99 -35.66
C ARG A 568 9.74 8.94 -36.76
N ASP A 569 10.29 7.75 -36.51
CA ASP A 569 10.42 6.71 -37.52
C ASP A 569 10.41 5.29 -36.94
N LYS A 570 10.35 4.32 -37.85
CA LYS A 570 10.34 2.90 -37.51
C LYS A 570 11.67 2.41 -36.94
N MET A 571 12.77 3.15 -37.04
CA MET A 571 14.06 2.78 -36.47
C MET A 571 14.16 3.15 -34.98
N GLY A 572 13.18 3.87 -34.43
CA GLY A 572 13.15 4.25 -33.01
C GLY A 572 13.94 5.52 -32.70
N TRP A 573 14.16 6.39 -33.71
CA TRP A 573 14.68 7.72 -33.44
C TRP A 573 13.62 8.58 -32.75
N VAL A 574 14.04 9.31 -31.71
CA VAL A 574 13.16 10.16 -30.90
C VAL A 574 12.58 11.30 -31.75
N THR A 575 11.33 11.67 -31.46
CA THR A 575 10.63 12.81 -32.04
C THR A 575 11.39 14.14 -31.91
N PHE A 576 11.08 15.11 -32.78
CA PHE A 576 11.57 16.49 -32.67
C PHE A 576 10.68 17.37 -31.77
N ASP A 577 9.45 16.94 -31.49
CA ASP A 577 8.51 17.66 -30.64
C ASP A 577 9.07 17.86 -29.22
N ALA A 578 9.09 19.10 -28.75
CA ALA A 578 9.75 19.48 -27.51
C ALA A 578 9.08 18.83 -26.28
N THR A 579 7.75 18.83 -26.22
CA THR A 579 6.99 18.23 -25.11
C THR A 579 7.17 16.72 -25.09
N SER A 580 7.08 16.06 -26.24
CA SER A 580 7.24 14.61 -26.35
C SER A 580 8.66 14.14 -26.05
N LYS A 581 9.69 14.96 -26.29
CA LYS A 581 11.06 14.70 -25.81
C LYS A 581 11.16 14.72 -24.28
N LEU A 582 10.47 15.64 -23.61
CA LEU A 582 10.43 15.69 -22.15
C LEU A 582 9.70 14.48 -21.57
N ILE A 583 8.61 14.04 -22.22
CA ILE A 583 7.90 12.80 -21.86
C ILE A 583 8.81 11.58 -22.05
N MET A 584 9.54 11.50 -23.17
CA MET A 584 10.54 10.45 -23.41
C MET A 584 11.59 10.42 -22.29
N ALA A 585 12.15 11.59 -21.94
CA ALA A 585 13.15 11.72 -20.89
C ALA A 585 12.61 11.35 -19.49
N LEU A 586 11.32 11.63 -19.23
CA LEU A 586 10.66 11.14 -18.02
C LEU A 586 10.71 9.61 -17.93
N PHE A 587 10.33 8.91 -19.01
CA PHE A 587 10.36 7.45 -19.04
C PHE A 587 11.79 6.87 -19.02
N ASP A 588 12.72 7.50 -19.74
CA ASP A 588 14.11 7.05 -19.80
C ASP A 588 14.83 7.20 -18.45
N ASP A 589 14.66 8.32 -17.74
CA ASP A 589 15.54 8.65 -16.61
C ASP A 589 14.83 8.66 -15.23
N HIS A 590 13.49 8.56 -15.17
CA HIS A 590 12.75 8.68 -13.91
C HIS A 590 11.80 7.53 -13.62
N VAL A 591 11.15 6.96 -14.64
CA VAL A 591 10.22 5.84 -14.45
C VAL A 591 10.99 4.52 -14.37
N HIS A 592 10.83 3.82 -13.25
CA HIS A 592 11.40 2.48 -13.06
C HIS A 592 10.53 1.41 -13.74
N ASP A 593 11.11 0.24 -13.97
CA ASP A 593 10.43 -0.97 -14.43
C ASP A 593 10.37 -1.99 -13.30
N SER A 594 9.28 -1.92 -12.53
CA SER A 594 9.09 -2.80 -11.36
C SER A 594 8.96 -4.28 -11.74
N ARG A 595 8.59 -4.60 -12.99
CA ARG A 595 8.50 -5.98 -13.49
C ARG A 595 9.88 -6.54 -13.84
N ALA A 596 10.84 -5.71 -14.26
CA ALA A 596 12.21 -6.13 -14.51
C ALA A 596 12.92 -6.63 -13.25
N TRP A 597 12.67 -5.99 -12.11
CA TRP A 597 13.30 -6.31 -10.82
C TRP A 597 12.66 -7.54 -10.13
N PHE A 598 11.36 -7.74 -10.31
CA PHE A 598 10.59 -8.66 -9.48
C PHE A 598 10.89 -10.16 -9.73
N MET A 599 11.22 -10.89 -8.64
CA MET A 599 11.25 -12.36 -8.51
C MET A 599 12.23 -13.17 -9.38
N ARG A 600 13.54 -12.96 -9.20
CA ARG A 600 14.55 -14.00 -9.49
C ARG A 600 15.07 -14.74 -8.25
N GLU A 601 14.87 -14.19 -7.05
CA GLU A 601 15.78 -14.46 -5.92
C GLU A 601 15.13 -15.03 -4.66
N SER A 602 13.81 -15.18 -4.62
CA SER A 602 13.08 -15.89 -3.55
C SER A 602 13.25 -17.42 -3.61
N GLY A 603 14.36 -17.92 -4.17
CA GLY A 603 14.69 -19.35 -4.28
C GLY A 603 13.82 -20.18 -5.24
N LEU A 604 12.70 -19.61 -5.70
CA LEU A 604 11.81 -20.20 -6.69
C LEU A 604 12.03 -19.48 -8.02
N GLN A 605 12.89 -20.06 -8.85
CA GLN A 605 13.19 -19.57 -10.20
C GLN A 605 11.93 -19.65 -11.08
N GLN A 606 11.24 -18.53 -11.26
CA GLN A 606 10.68 -18.07 -12.54
C GLN A 606 9.86 -16.78 -12.34
N ARG A 607 10.22 -15.71 -13.07
CA ARG A 607 9.38 -14.51 -13.21
C ARG A 607 7.96 -14.95 -13.57
N GLU A 608 6.95 -14.41 -12.88
CA GLU A 608 5.51 -14.67 -13.05
C GLU A 608 5.21 -15.39 -14.38
N MET A 609 5.22 -16.74 -14.38
CA MET A 609 5.33 -17.55 -15.60
C MET A 609 4.26 -17.23 -16.66
N TRP A 610 3.17 -16.55 -16.26
CA TRP A 610 1.97 -16.33 -17.07
C TRP A 610 1.60 -14.84 -17.18
N ALA A 611 2.43 -13.94 -16.65
CA ALA A 611 2.19 -12.50 -16.72
C ALA A 611 2.94 -11.88 -17.90
N SER A 612 2.35 -10.84 -18.48
CA SER A 612 2.85 -10.12 -19.65
C SER A 612 2.86 -8.62 -19.38
N TYR A 613 3.72 -7.88 -20.09
CA TYR A 613 3.63 -6.41 -20.18
C TYR A 613 2.33 -5.92 -20.84
N PHE A 614 1.57 -6.83 -21.46
CA PHE A 614 0.32 -6.59 -22.16
C PHE A 614 -0.90 -7.01 -21.34
N LEU A 615 -0.85 -6.81 -20.02
CA LEU A 615 -1.99 -6.87 -19.13
C LEU A 615 -2.12 -5.55 -18.36
N TYR A 616 -3.35 -5.08 -18.18
CA TYR A 616 -3.60 -3.93 -17.32
C TYR A 616 -3.43 -4.32 -15.84
N ARG A 617 -3.24 -3.32 -14.98
CA ARG A 617 -3.30 -3.50 -13.53
C ARG A 617 -4.73 -3.82 -13.10
N LEU A 618 -4.89 -4.82 -12.22
CA LEU A 618 -6.18 -5.05 -11.56
C LEU A 618 -6.45 -3.93 -10.55
N ILE A 619 -7.67 -3.40 -10.54
CA ILE A 619 -8.11 -2.36 -9.61
C ILE A 619 -9.38 -2.83 -8.89
N TYR A 620 -9.41 -2.71 -7.57
CA TYR A 620 -10.57 -2.96 -6.72
C TYR A 620 -11.30 -1.65 -6.41
N PHE A 621 -12.63 -1.73 -6.36
CA PHE A 621 -13.55 -0.65 -5.98
C PHE A 621 -14.49 -1.20 -4.90
N GLY A 622 -14.01 -1.24 -3.65
CA GLY A 622 -14.66 -1.99 -2.59
C GLY A 622 -14.75 -3.49 -2.95
N LEU A 623 -15.97 -4.02 -3.03
CA LEU A 623 -16.22 -5.44 -3.35
C LEU A 623 -16.44 -5.70 -4.86
N THR A 624 -15.96 -4.79 -5.72
CA THR A 624 -16.00 -4.93 -7.19
C THR A 624 -14.63 -4.70 -7.81
N THR A 625 -14.43 -5.10 -9.07
CA THR A 625 -13.14 -5.01 -9.77
C THR A 625 -13.23 -4.36 -11.15
N SER A 626 -12.11 -3.83 -11.66
CA SER A 626 -11.98 -3.23 -12.99
C SER A 626 -12.07 -4.22 -14.17
N ARG A 627 -12.04 -5.53 -13.87
CA ARG A 627 -12.21 -6.63 -14.81
C ARG A 627 -13.00 -7.76 -14.17
N GLU A 628 -13.57 -8.62 -15.00
CA GLU A 628 -14.23 -9.84 -14.55
C GLU A 628 -13.21 -10.84 -14.02
N LEU A 629 -13.52 -11.42 -12.87
CA LEU A 629 -12.72 -12.44 -12.21
C LEU A 629 -13.59 -13.64 -11.91
N SER A 630 -13.01 -14.83 -11.97
CA SER A 630 -13.68 -16.06 -11.58
C SER A 630 -13.15 -16.53 -10.23
N LEU A 631 -14.02 -16.66 -9.23
CA LEU A 631 -13.66 -17.10 -7.89
C LEU A 631 -13.35 -18.61 -7.87
N VAL A 632 -12.21 -18.98 -7.27
CA VAL A 632 -11.75 -20.37 -7.16
C VAL A 632 -11.90 -20.90 -5.74
N SER A 633 -11.30 -20.20 -4.77
CA SER A 633 -11.26 -20.61 -3.38
C SER A 633 -11.34 -19.41 -2.46
N VAL A 634 -11.85 -19.61 -1.25
CA VAL A 634 -11.85 -18.63 -0.16
C VAL A 634 -11.80 -19.39 1.17
N ASN A 635 -11.17 -18.81 2.21
CA ASN A 635 -11.09 -19.41 3.55
C ASN A 635 -10.62 -20.87 3.57
N ARG A 636 -9.57 -21.18 2.80
CA ARG A 636 -8.97 -22.53 2.69
C ARG A 636 -9.91 -23.60 2.10
N GLN A 637 -10.97 -23.20 1.42
CA GLN A 637 -11.94 -24.10 0.80
C GLN A 637 -12.19 -23.71 -0.66
N LEU A 638 -12.47 -24.70 -1.51
CA LEU A 638 -12.90 -24.46 -2.88
C LEU A 638 -14.35 -23.98 -2.87
N VAL A 639 -14.65 -22.99 -3.70
CA VAL A 639 -16.01 -22.46 -3.81
C VAL A 639 -16.85 -23.42 -4.64
N GLY A 640 -18.10 -23.67 -4.23
CA GLY A 640 -19.02 -24.55 -4.97
C GLY A 640 -18.69 -26.04 -4.87
N THR A 641 -17.92 -26.47 -3.88
CA THR A 641 -17.69 -27.90 -3.59
C THR A 641 -17.99 -28.23 -2.13
N GLY A 642 -17.98 -29.52 -1.78
CA GLY A 642 -17.90 -29.97 -0.39
C GLY A 642 -16.57 -29.57 0.27
N ILE A 643 -16.43 -29.86 1.57
CA ILE A 643 -15.20 -29.55 2.31
C ILE A 643 -14.04 -30.39 1.76
N VAL A 644 -12.95 -29.73 1.38
CA VAL A 644 -11.73 -30.35 0.86
C VAL A 644 -10.60 -30.20 1.86
N GLN A 645 -9.82 -31.27 2.04
CA GLN A 645 -8.60 -31.30 2.84
C GLN A 645 -7.40 -31.60 1.95
N GLY A 646 -6.28 -30.93 2.18
CA GLY A 646 -5.04 -31.12 1.44
C GLY A 646 -4.94 -30.27 0.16
N ALA A 647 -3.96 -30.60 -0.68
CA ALA A 647 -3.70 -29.89 -1.91
C ALA A 647 -4.66 -30.29 -3.04
N VAL A 648 -4.92 -29.35 -3.94
CA VAL A 648 -5.84 -29.52 -5.07
C VAL A 648 -5.21 -29.00 -6.34
N THR A 649 -5.35 -29.77 -7.41
CA THR A 649 -5.10 -29.27 -8.76
C THR A 649 -6.39 -28.73 -9.36
N VAL A 650 -6.41 -27.46 -9.74
CA VAL A 650 -7.49 -26.83 -10.50
C VAL A 650 -7.11 -26.85 -11.98
N LYS A 651 -7.96 -27.45 -12.81
CA LYS A 651 -7.87 -27.38 -14.27
C LYS A 651 -9.06 -26.59 -14.78
N GLN A 652 -8.80 -25.54 -15.53
CA GLN A 652 -9.84 -24.72 -16.17
C GLN A 652 -9.69 -24.80 -17.69
N GLN A 653 -10.79 -25.14 -18.36
CA GLN A 653 -10.89 -25.14 -19.81
C GLN A 653 -12.07 -24.28 -20.24
N GLU A 654 -11.80 -23.34 -21.14
CA GLU A 654 -12.84 -22.55 -21.80
C GLU A 654 -13.23 -23.29 -23.09
N MET A 655 -14.53 -23.56 -23.24
CA MET A 655 -15.10 -24.21 -24.42
C MET A 655 -16.18 -23.32 -25.03
N THR A 656 -16.32 -23.35 -26.35
CA THR A 656 -17.46 -22.76 -27.06
C THR A 656 -18.35 -23.89 -27.56
N ALA A 657 -19.61 -23.92 -27.13
CA ALA A 657 -20.63 -24.85 -27.61
C ALA A 657 -21.86 -24.06 -28.07
N ASN A 658 -22.33 -24.27 -29.30
CA ASN A 658 -23.51 -23.60 -29.87
C ASN A 658 -23.47 -22.05 -29.87
N GLY A 659 -22.28 -21.45 -29.86
CA GLY A 659 -22.12 -19.99 -29.76
C GLY A 659 -22.23 -19.43 -28.34
N GLU A 660 -22.52 -20.28 -27.36
CA GLU A 660 -22.44 -19.96 -25.93
C GLU A 660 -21.09 -20.43 -25.37
N GLU A 661 -20.44 -19.55 -24.61
CA GLU A 661 -19.20 -19.87 -23.92
C GLU A 661 -19.52 -20.68 -22.65
N MET A 662 -18.91 -21.84 -22.53
CA MET A 662 -18.99 -22.71 -21.36
C MET A 662 -17.64 -22.76 -20.66
N LEU A 663 -17.64 -22.49 -19.36
CA LEU A 663 -16.49 -22.69 -18.49
C LEU A 663 -16.55 -24.10 -17.91
N GLU A 664 -15.61 -24.97 -18.27
CA GLU A 664 -15.43 -26.24 -17.58
C GLU A 664 -14.30 -26.09 -16.54
N ARG A 665 -14.63 -26.37 -15.28
CA ARG A 665 -13.65 -26.41 -14.18
C ARG A 665 -13.65 -27.78 -13.54
N ARG A 666 -12.46 -28.39 -13.47
CA ARG A 666 -12.23 -29.66 -12.80
C ARG A 666 -11.26 -29.48 -11.65
N PHE A 667 -11.59 -30.09 -10.53
CA PHE A 667 -10.78 -30.11 -9.32
C PHE A 667 -10.33 -31.55 -9.07
N ILE A 668 -9.02 -31.74 -8.89
CA ILE A 668 -8.42 -33.06 -8.68
C ILE A 668 -7.66 -33.02 -7.36
N ALA A 669 -8.05 -33.86 -6.41
CA ALA A 669 -7.36 -33.99 -5.14
C ALA A 669 -6.00 -34.70 -5.31
N MET A 670 -5.10 -34.57 -4.33
CA MET A 670 -3.76 -35.17 -4.39
C MET A 670 -3.74 -36.69 -4.59
N ASN A 671 -4.77 -37.39 -4.13
CA ASN A 671 -4.94 -38.82 -4.32
C ASN A 671 -5.42 -39.20 -5.74
N GLY A 672 -5.64 -38.21 -6.61
CA GLY A 672 -6.12 -38.39 -7.98
C GLY A 672 -7.65 -38.36 -8.13
N ASP A 673 -8.39 -38.30 -7.02
CA ASP A 673 -9.85 -38.34 -7.05
C ASP A 673 -10.45 -37.01 -7.53
N PRO A 674 -11.54 -37.04 -8.34
CA PRO A 674 -12.25 -35.85 -8.73
C PRO A 674 -13.02 -35.27 -7.54
N VAL A 675 -12.88 -33.96 -7.31
CA VAL A 675 -13.74 -33.25 -6.35
C VAL A 675 -15.04 -32.86 -7.04
N VAL A 676 -16.15 -33.30 -6.46
CA VAL A 676 -17.50 -33.12 -7.05
C VAL A 676 -18.01 -31.69 -6.79
N ALA A 677 -18.54 -31.08 -7.85
CA ALA A 677 -19.22 -29.80 -7.81
C ALA A 677 -20.58 -29.93 -7.13
N GLU A 678 -20.92 -28.99 -6.23
CA GLU A 678 -22.27 -28.91 -5.68
C GLU A 678 -23.26 -28.29 -6.70
N PRO A 679 -24.57 -28.54 -6.55
CA PRO A 679 -25.59 -27.86 -7.37
C PRO A 679 -25.42 -26.33 -7.32
N GLY A 680 -25.38 -25.68 -8.49
CA GLY A 680 -25.22 -24.23 -8.62
C GLY A 680 -23.77 -23.72 -8.64
N ALA A 681 -22.77 -24.60 -8.51
CA ALA A 681 -21.36 -24.19 -8.48
C ALA A 681 -20.90 -23.41 -9.73
N LEU A 682 -21.44 -23.73 -10.91
CA LEU A 682 -21.15 -23.03 -12.17
C LEU A 682 -21.44 -21.52 -12.10
N ALA A 683 -22.50 -21.10 -11.39
CA ALA A 683 -22.83 -19.69 -11.23
C ALA A 683 -21.78 -18.97 -10.36
N LEU A 684 -21.26 -19.64 -9.31
CA LEU A 684 -20.21 -19.11 -8.44
C LEU A 684 -18.86 -19.01 -9.15
N TRP A 685 -18.61 -19.86 -10.14
CA TRP A 685 -17.40 -19.85 -10.95
C TRP A 685 -17.51 -18.95 -12.18
N SER A 686 -18.68 -18.40 -12.47
CA SER A 686 -18.85 -17.52 -13.62
C SER A 686 -18.06 -16.22 -13.41
N PRO A 687 -17.24 -15.80 -14.38
CA PRO A 687 -16.49 -14.54 -14.29
C PRO A 687 -17.43 -13.35 -14.04
N SER A 688 -17.05 -12.49 -13.11
CA SER A 688 -17.86 -11.33 -12.74
C SER A 688 -16.99 -10.24 -12.14
N ILE A 689 -17.36 -8.98 -12.37
CA ILE A 689 -16.77 -7.84 -11.64
C ILE A 689 -17.18 -7.83 -10.16
N TYR A 690 -18.19 -8.63 -9.79
CA TYR A 690 -18.67 -8.82 -8.41
C TYR A 690 -18.05 -10.05 -7.73
N ALA A 691 -17.01 -10.66 -8.31
CA ALA A 691 -16.35 -11.82 -7.72
C ALA A 691 -15.92 -11.62 -6.26
N PRO A 692 -15.43 -10.43 -5.82
CA PRO A 692 -15.16 -10.20 -4.40
C PRO A 692 -16.42 -10.18 -3.53
N THR A 693 -17.54 -9.68 -4.04
CA THR A 693 -18.84 -9.75 -3.35
C THR A 693 -19.28 -11.21 -3.17
N ILE A 694 -19.11 -12.03 -4.21
CA ILE A 694 -19.37 -13.48 -4.14
C ILE A 694 -18.42 -14.12 -3.11
N ALA A 695 -17.14 -13.75 -3.10
CA ALA A 695 -16.17 -14.27 -2.15
C ALA A 695 -16.60 -13.99 -0.70
N GLU A 696 -16.99 -12.76 -0.37
CA GLU A 696 -17.51 -12.41 0.96
C GLU A 696 -18.74 -13.26 1.33
N SER A 697 -19.71 -13.39 0.42
CA SER A 697 -20.89 -14.26 0.62
C SER A 697 -20.51 -15.72 0.92
N GLN A 698 -19.49 -16.24 0.23
CA GLN A 698 -19.08 -17.64 0.40
C GLN A 698 -18.32 -17.88 1.71
N LYS A 699 -17.70 -16.84 2.31
CA LYS A 699 -17.00 -16.96 3.60
C LYS A 699 -17.95 -17.44 4.70
N GLU A 700 -19.14 -16.84 4.78
CA GLU A 700 -20.17 -17.18 5.77
C GLU A 700 -20.68 -18.62 5.58
N ILE A 701 -21.00 -18.98 4.34
CA ILE A 701 -21.49 -20.32 3.99
C ILE A 701 -20.44 -21.40 4.30
N ILE A 702 -19.18 -21.15 3.96
CA ILE A 702 -18.07 -22.07 4.26
C ILE A 702 -17.87 -22.20 5.77
N GLN A 703 -17.98 -21.11 6.52
CA GLN A 703 -17.87 -21.12 7.98
C GLN A 703 -18.96 -21.99 8.62
N GLU A 704 -20.22 -21.86 8.17
CA GLU A 704 -21.33 -22.69 8.64
C GLU A 704 -21.12 -24.17 8.31
N LYS A 705 -20.71 -24.49 7.06
CA LYS A 705 -20.39 -25.86 6.64
C LYS A 705 -19.29 -26.47 7.51
N MET A 706 -18.22 -25.73 7.78
CA MET A 706 -17.12 -26.18 8.63
C MET A 706 -17.57 -26.42 10.07
N PHE A 707 -18.41 -25.54 10.61
CA PHE A 707 -18.97 -25.69 11.95
C PHE A 707 -19.83 -26.95 12.07
N GLU A 708 -20.73 -27.18 11.11
CA GLU A 708 -21.56 -28.39 11.06
C GLU A 708 -20.73 -29.67 10.85
N HIS A 709 -19.70 -29.62 10.00
CA HIS A 709 -18.76 -30.72 9.86
C HIS A 709 -18.01 -31.00 11.16
N GLY A 710 -17.53 -29.96 11.85
CA GLY A 710 -16.89 -30.09 13.16
C GLY A 710 -17.79 -30.75 14.20
N LYS A 711 -19.06 -30.34 14.29
CA LYS A 711 -20.06 -30.98 15.18
C LYS A 711 -20.21 -32.48 14.89
N ARG A 712 -20.36 -32.86 13.62
CA ARG A 712 -20.51 -34.26 13.21
C ARG A 712 -19.25 -35.07 13.48
N SER A 713 -18.07 -34.53 13.21
CA SER A 713 -16.78 -35.19 13.42
C SER A 713 -16.49 -35.40 14.90
N ILE A 714 -16.87 -34.46 15.77
CA ILE A 714 -16.80 -34.64 17.23
C ILE A 714 -17.71 -35.78 17.67
N LEU A 715 -18.96 -35.81 17.20
CA LEU A 715 -19.91 -36.90 17.51
C LEU A 715 -19.39 -38.26 17.02
N ALA A 716 -18.77 -38.32 15.84
CA ALA A 716 -18.21 -39.55 15.27
C ALA A 716 -16.88 -40.01 15.93
N HIS A 717 -16.14 -39.11 16.58
CA HIS A 717 -14.96 -39.46 17.39
C HIS A 717 -15.33 -39.79 18.85
N TRP A 718 -16.54 -39.40 19.27
CA TRP A 718 -17.09 -39.71 20.60
C TRP A 718 -17.80 -41.07 20.65
N VAL A 719 -18.35 -41.53 19.53
CA VAL A 719 -18.86 -42.89 19.32
C VAL A 719 -17.70 -43.81 18.97
#